data_AF-A0A3B1C1U1-F1
#
_entry.id   AF-A0A3B1C1U1-F1
#
_cell.length_a   1.000
_cell.length_b   1.000
_cell.length_c   1.000
_cell.angle_alpha   90.00
_cell.angle_beta   90.00
_cell.angle_gamma   90.00
#
_symmetry.space_group_name_H-M   'P 1'
#
loop_
_entity.id
_entity.type
_entity.pdbx_description
1 polymer ?
#
loop_
_entity_poly.entity_id
_entity_poly.type
_entity_poly.pdbx_seq_one_letter_code
_entity_poly.pdbx_strand_id
1 'polypeptide(L)'
;MRTSHYPNDPYWYKLCDEFGMYLVDETNVESHGANGLLPRSDPKWTAAVVDRIKSMIQRDKNHPSIVMWSLGNEAGMGDNFFVMRDYAHKADPSRPVHYEGYNDAADVYSRMYPATKSMIEYTAGDDKRPYFICEYSLTKGNSSGGLQAYWDVIESNPIFMGACIWEWADHGLYKKDKNGTEYFAYGGDFGPEGTPSDGNDCINGLVFPDKTFSPKMWEVKKVYQNIDAEAVDLLQGKVKIRNKFSFTNLNKYNAKWEIAEDGVVIESGEIGKIDVEPLKEKIITIPLPVIKAKPGAEYLFKIIFTQSEKTLWADKGFKIAWDQFEIPVKAESEVMKSNSDLSEIQSVEKGNSIIVSGEKFKIVFDKSNGSIQSLNYGGNELLSEKDGAISGPTLAVYRAPIDNEQYMGLEWREYGMDKPTIVVESFKVDQVDKGKIQISVQINNKMKNESGFVHKCIYTILGNGDIYADNQMYPYGKLPSPAQIGVSFILSPELENIKWFGRGPYGNYYDRKTGAAIGLYSSTVEEQYVPYITPQSNGSKQDVRWVLFSNDQNQGVMFVNRNEPFAINALHYSQQNLESAKHTNELKRDDDVYFTLAAYERGVGGSGEGIRVNPKEDVEKSPTLFSYIIRPYNLNDGDVSEFARESNLYVVSAPPIISRDALGFVTMESITQEAEIYYTTDGSKPTKKSMKCTKEFVQYSSATIKAVSIFHGEMSPITTVKVEQLQVLPPKIIPVNRYFANTISVTLESPMPGAELRYTLDGTEPNAGSALYINPFLIKRTSTLKVKAFKEGCIPSDIITSMYELVKLGEGVEVRFYKGKFGATPNYLSMTPDKISKTDQFQLEDIELVPTHYALLLIGAVNINKAGEYVFYCGSNDGSKLYVDNTLLIDNDGGHGYQEKYGKINLDEGVHKIEVRYFQQGGGQELKVSWQGPGFEKREMTPEDLFNN
;
A
#
# COMPACT_ATOMS: atom_id res chain seq x y z
N MET A 1 21.22 16.57 7.48
CA MET A 1 21.04 16.96 6.07
C MET A 1 22.15 16.31 5.26
N ARG A 2 21.87 15.92 4.02
CA ARG A 2 22.86 15.51 3.01
C ARG A 2 22.88 16.58 1.92
N THR A 3 24.05 16.99 1.45
CA THR A 3 24.18 18.02 0.40
C THR A 3 24.07 17.38 -0.99
N SER A 4 22.87 16.94 -1.37
CA SER A 4 22.61 16.30 -2.65
C SER A 4 22.82 17.27 -3.84
N HIS A 5 23.66 16.99 -4.84
CA HIS A 5 24.73 15.98 -4.89
C HIS A 5 26.09 16.65 -5.10
N TYR A 6 26.32 17.74 -4.37
CA TYR A 6 27.53 18.56 -4.48
C TYR A 6 27.73 19.43 -3.24
N PRO A 7 28.95 19.96 -3.03
CA PRO A 7 29.20 20.86 -1.91
C PRO A 7 28.42 22.17 -2.07
N ASN A 8 27.72 22.60 -1.02
CA ASN A 8 26.90 23.81 -0.99
C ASN A 8 27.75 25.09 -0.89
N ASP A 9 27.07 26.25 -0.88
CA ASP A 9 27.67 27.53 -0.53
C ASP A 9 28.30 27.49 0.88
N PRO A 10 29.53 28.00 1.10
CA PRO A 10 30.19 28.00 2.41
C PRO A 10 29.37 28.61 3.56
N TYR A 11 28.42 29.52 3.27
CA TYR A 11 27.52 30.07 4.26
C TYR A 11 26.58 29.02 4.87
N TRP A 12 26.18 28.00 4.10
CA TRP A 12 25.32 26.92 4.58
C TRP A 12 25.94 26.15 5.74
N TYR A 13 27.22 25.79 5.63
CA TYR A 13 27.96 25.07 6.66
C TYR A 13 28.08 25.89 7.94
N LYS A 14 28.31 27.20 7.83
CA LYS A 14 28.32 28.11 8.99
C LYS A 14 26.99 28.13 9.72
N LEU A 15 25.87 28.14 8.98
CA LEU A 15 24.54 28.06 9.58
C LEU A 15 24.34 26.72 10.28
N CYS A 16 24.76 25.60 9.68
CA CYS A 16 24.65 24.29 10.32
C CYS A 16 25.49 24.17 11.59
N ASP A 17 26.68 24.78 11.64
CA ASP A 17 27.50 24.86 12.84
C ASP A 17 26.80 25.66 13.96
N GLU A 18 26.21 26.81 13.62
CA GLU A 18 25.57 27.70 14.59
C GLU A 18 24.24 27.14 15.12
N PHE A 19 23.42 26.59 14.23
CA PHE A 19 22.08 26.07 14.57
C PHE A 19 22.08 24.62 15.07
N GLY A 20 23.18 23.88 14.85
CA GLY A 20 23.33 22.50 15.30
C GLY A 20 22.61 21.49 14.40
N MET A 21 23.07 21.35 13.14
CA MET A 21 22.54 20.38 12.18
C MET A 21 23.66 19.48 11.64
N TYR A 22 23.54 18.16 11.80
CA TYR A 22 24.51 17.22 11.21
C TYR A 22 24.46 17.22 9.68
N LEU A 23 25.64 17.25 9.06
CA LEU A 23 25.84 17.26 7.61
C LEU A 23 26.59 16.02 7.12
N VAL A 24 26.07 15.44 6.05
CA VAL A 24 26.83 14.60 5.12
C VAL A 24 27.20 15.48 3.95
N ASP A 25 28.48 15.84 3.85
CA ASP A 25 28.99 16.70 2.77
C ASP A 25 29.42 15.84 1.58
N GLU A 26 28.90 16.15 0.40
CA GLU A 26 28.97 15.27 -0.75
C GLU A 26 29.78 15.85 -1.91
N THR A 27 30.72 15.04 -2.39
CA THR A 27 31.55 15.41 -3.51
C THR A 27 30.69 15.56 -4.75
N ASN A 28 30.93 16.61 -5.53
CA ASN A 28 30.28 16.82 -6.84
C ASN A 28 30.77 15.78 -7.85
N VAL A 29 30.32 14.53 -7.74
CA VAL A 29 30.63 13.42 -8.64
C VAL A 29 29.34 12.63 -8.84
N GLU A 30 28.76 12.81 -10.02
CA GLU A 30 27.58 12.08 -10.47
C GLU A 30 27.69 11.86 -11.98
N SER A 31 27.49 10.62 -12.40
CA SER A 31 27.60 10.19 -13.79
C SER A 31 26.52 9.20 -14.16
N HIS A 32 25.31 9.40 -13.62
CA HIS A 32 24.15 8.53 -13.82
C HIS A 32 23.92 8.24 -15.32
N GLY A 33 23.95 9.26 -16.17
CA GLY A 33 23.77 9.11 -17.62
C GLY A 33 24.84 8.28 -18.34
N ALA A 34 26.00 8.04 -17.70
CA ALA A 34 27.02 7.11 -18.20
C ALA A 34 26.74 5.64 -17.82
N ASN A 35 25.67 5.37 -17.07
CA ASN A 35 25.17 4.05 -16.70
C ASN A 35 26.25 3.13 -16.12
N GLY A 36 27.01 3.64 -15.14
CA GLY A 36 28.08 2.91 -14.46
C GLY A 36 29.37 2.70 -15.26
N LEU A 37 29.48 3.22 -16.49
CA LEU A 37 30.69 3.10 -17.31
C LEU A 37 31.81 4.04 -16.86
N LEU A 38 31.46 5.20 -16.31
CA LEU A 38 32.39 6.23 -15.84
C LEU A 38 32.05 6.60 -14.39
N PRO A 39 33.05 6.85 -13.51
CA PRO A 39 34.49 6.80 -13.77
C PRO A 39 35.13 5.40 -13.61
N ARG A 40 34.41 4.43 -13.03
CA ARG A 40 34.84 3.03 -12.80
C ARG A 40 36.31 2.90 -12.33
N SER A 41 37.10 2.04 -12.99
CA SER A 41 38.54 1.89 -12.80
C SER A 41 39.33 2.53 -13.94
N ASP A 42 38.75 3.47 -14.71
CA ASP A 42 39.46 4.11 -15.81
C ASP A 42 40.45 5.15 -15.24
N PRO A 43 41.78 4.95 -15.42
CA PRO A 43 42.79 5.84 -14.87
C PRO A 43 42.73 7.27 -15.44
N LYS A 44 42.09 7.47 -16.60
CA LYS A 44 41.88 8.81 -17.17
C LYS A 44 40.99 9.69 -16.30
N TRP A 45 40.12 9.08 -15.50
CA TRP A 45 39.19 9.80 -14.63
C TRP A 45 39.70 9.94 -13.19
N THR A 46 40.74 9.21 -12.79
CA THR A 46 41.28 9.24 -11.41
C THR A 46 41.62 10.66 -10.96
N ALA A 47 42.39 11.40 -11.78
CA ALA A 47 42.80 12.75 -11.42
C ALA A 47 41.60 13.70 -11.23
N ALA A 48 40.56 13.56 -12.07
CA ALA A 48 39.37 14.40 -12.02
C ALA A 48 38.54 14.15 -10.75
N VAL A 49 38.32 12.90 -10.38
CA VAL A 49 37.52 12.57 -9.19
C VAL A 49 38.29 12.84 -7.89
N VAL A 50 39.61 12.61 -7.88
CA VAL A 50 40.48 12.94 -6.73
C VAL A 50 40.54 14.45 -6.51
N ASP A 51 40.58 15.26 -7.56
CA ASP A 51 40.56 16.72 -7.45
C ASP A 51 39.27 17.23 -6.79
N ARG A 52 38.12 16.62 -7.12
CA ARG A 52 36.80 16.98 -6.57
C ARG A 52 36.70 16.67 -5.07
N ILE A 53 37.05 15.45 -4.63
CA ILE A 53 37.03 15.08 -3.20
C ILE A 53 38.06 15.91 -2.40
N LYS A 54 39.24 16.16 -2.99
CA LYS A 54 40.26 17.03 -2.41
C LYS A 54 39.74 18.45 -2.20
N SER A 55 39.12 19.03 -3.22
CA SER A 55 38.63 20.41 -3.16
C SER A 55 37.56 20.59 -2.07
N MET A 56 36.61 19.66 -1.97
CA MET A 56 35.59 19.67 -0.91
C MET A 56 36.24 19.58 0.49
N ILE A 57 37.01 18.52 0.75
CA ILE A 57 37.59 18.30 2.10
C ILE A 57 38.49 19.45 2.51
N GLN A 58 39.34 19.97 1.60
CA GLN A 58 40.24 21.08 1.97
C GLN A 58 39.48 22.36 2.30
N ARG A 59 38.35 22.61 1.64
CA ARG A 59 37.47 23.76 1.93
C ARG A 59 36.76 23.59 3.27
N ASP A 60 36.24 22.41 3.56
CA ASP A 60 35.18 22.24 4.57
C ASP A 60 35.58 21.50 5.85
N LYS A 61 36.74 20.84 5.90
CA LYS A 61 37.21 19.97 7.01
C LYS A 61 37.13 20.54 8.44
N ASN A 62 37.05 21.86 8.59
CA ASN A 62 36.99 22.53 9.90
C ASN A 62 35.56 22.74 10.42
N HIS A 63 34.52 22.42 9.64
CA HIS A 63 33.13 22.55 10.07
C HIS A 63 32.72 21.40 11.00
N PRO A 64 32.40 21.66 12.29
CA PRO A 64 31.96 20.61 13.21
C PRO A 64 30.59 20.01 12.84
N SER A 65 29.76 20.71 12.07
CA SER A 65 28.50 20.17 11.58
C SER A 65 28.68 18.96 10.65
N ILE A 66 29.82 18.88 9.94
CA ILE A 66 30.10 17.76 9.04
C ILE A 66 30.48 16.55 9.87
N VAL A 67 29.70 15.48 9.71
CA VAL A 67 29.92 14.21 10.43
C VAL A 67 30.34 13.07 9.51
N MET A 68 30.29 13.25 8.19
CA MET A 68 30.58 12.21 7.21
C MET A 68 30.90 12.83 5.84
N TRP A 69 31.85 12.23 5.12
CA TRP A 69 32.20 12.59 3.74
C TRP A 69 31.56 11.63 2.75
N SER A 70 30.84 12.14 1.74
CA SER A 70 30.30 11.31 0.66
C SER A 70 31.13 11.43 -0.62
N LEU A 71 31.46 10.29 -1.23
CA LEU A 71 32.31 10.25 -2.44
C LEU A 71 31.58 10.71 -3.71
N GLY A 72 30.25 10.79 -3.69
CA GLY A 72 29.41 11.18 -4.83
C GLY A 72 28.04 10.50 -4.78
N ASN A 73 27.33 10.55 -5.90
CA ASN A 73 26.02 9.92 -6.09
C ASN A 73 25.96 9.20 -7.44
N GLU A 74 25.34 8.02 -7.49
CA GLU A 74 25.00 7.28 -8.73
C GLU A 74 26.06 7.32 -9.85
N ALA A 75 27.34 7.23 -9.46
CA ALA A 75 28.49 7.30 -10.37
C ALA A 75 29.11 5.91 -10.63
N GLY A 76 28.38 4.83 -10.32
CA GLY A 76 28.84 3.45 -10.46
C GLY A 76 29.87 3.03 -9.40
N MET A 77 30.72 2.06 -9.74
CA MET A 77 31.67 1.39 -8.82
C MET A 77 33.05 1.24 -9.45
N GLY A 78 34.11 1.04 -8.67
CA GLY A 78 35.46 0.74 -9.19
C GLY A 78 36.61 1.40 -8.42
N ASP A 79 37.83 1.18 -8.91
CA ASP A 79 39.07 1.53 -8.18
C ASP A 79 39.21 3.02 -7.89
N ASN A 80 38.66 3.88 -8.75
CA ASN A 80 38.68 5.31 -8.53
C ASN A 80 38.03 5.71 -7.20
N PHE A 81 37.00 4.98 -6.73
CA PHE A 81 36.35 5.25 -5.46
C PHE A 81 37.20 4.79 -4.26
N PHE A 82 37.97 3.70 -4.40
CA PHE A 82 38.98 3.35 -3.39
C PHE A 82 40.05 4.43 -3.27
N VAL A 83 40.54 4.97 -4.39
CA VAL A 83 41.52 6.06 -4.38
C VAL A 83 40.95 7.32 -3.72
N MET A 84 39.68 7.66 -3.97
CA MET A 84 39.01 8.79 -3.32
C MET A 84 38.84 8.56 -1.81
N ARG A 85 38.40 7.37 -1.38
CA ARG A 85 38.29 6.99 0.03
C ARG A 85 39.64 7.11 0.73
N ASP A 86 40.69 6.54 0.15
CA ASP A 86 42.04 6.55 0.72
C ASP A 86 42.57 7.98 0.85
N TYR A 87 42.27 8.85 -0.12
CA TYR A 87 42.54 10.28 0.01
C TYR A 87 41.77 10.91 1.18
N ALA A 88 40.46 10.64 1.29
CA ALA A 88 39.62 11.20 2.34
C ALA A 88 40.14 10.82 3.74
N HIS A 89 40.42 9.55 4.00
CA HIS A 89 41.00 9.09 5.27
C HIS A 89 42.37 9.71 5.56
N LYS A 90 43.21 9.89 4.53
CA LYS A 90 44.52 10.55 4.69
C LYS A 90 44.37 12.04 5.00
N ALA A 91 43.42 12.72 4.37
CA ALA A 91 43.22 14.16 4.52
C ALA A 91 42.50 14.50 5.83
N ASP A 92 41.57 13.66 6.26
CA ASP A 92 40.77 13.80 7.47
C ASP A 92 40.39 12.43 8.06
N PRO A 93 41.17 11.90 9.01
CA PRO A 93 40.86 10.63 9.67
C PRO A 93 39.76 10.75 10.74
N SER A 94 39.21 11.94 10.97
CA SER A 94 38.23 12.18 12.06
C SER A 94 36.79 11.82 11.70
N ARG A 95 36.49 11.56 10.42
CA ARG A 95 35.13 11.34 9.91
C ARG A 95 35.05 10.08 9.02
N PRO A 96 33.96 9.31 9.07
CA PRO A 96 33.73 8.20 8.16
C PRO A 96 33.45 8.66 6.73
N VAL A 97 33.65 7.74 5.79
CA VAL A 97 33.37 7.89 4.36
C VAL A 97 32.11 7.09 3.99
N HIS A 98 31.24 7.73 3.23
CA HIS A 98 30.01 7.20 2.67
C HIS A 98 30.11 7.13 1.14
N TYR A 99 29.58 6.07 0.54
CA TYR A 99 29.26 6.03 -0.88
C TYR A 99 28.27 4.89 -1.15
N GLU A 100 27.07 5.22 -1.61
CA GLU A 100 26.03 4.22 -1.85
C GLU A 100 26.36 3.34 -3.06
N GLY A 101 26.82 3.96 -4.16
CA GLY A 101 27.05 3.27 -5.43
C GLY A 101 28.14 2.19 -5.39
N TYR A 102 28.99 2.19 -4.35
CA TYR A 102 29.91 1.09 -4.08
C TYR A 102 30.29 0.98 -2.61
N ASN A 103 29.48 0.24 -1.87
CA ASN A 103 29.63 0.05 -0.42
C ASN A 103 31.04 -0.43 0.00
N ASP A 104 31.78 -1.21 -0.79
CA ASP A 104 33.14 -1.66 -0.41
C ASP A 104 34.13 -0.50 -0.26
N ALA A 105 33.88 0.62 -0.95
CA ALA A 105 34.68 1.85 -0.86
C ALA A 105 34.20 2.80 0.26
N ALA A 106 33.35 2.33 1.18
CA ALA A 106 32.76 3.12 2.25
C ALA A 106 32.91 2.46 3.63
N ASP A 107 32.94 3.29 4.68
CA ASP A 107 32.99 2.87 6.08
C ASP A 107 31.59 2.55 6.63
N VAL A 108 30.55 3.11 6.01
CA VAL A 108 29.15 2.89 6.35
C VAL A 108 28.46 2.12 5.22
N TYR A 109 27.53 1.24 5.58
CA TYR A 109 26.65 0.63 4.59
C TYR A 109 25.53 1.60 4.22
N SER A 110 25.22 1.69 2.94
CA SER A 110 24.19 2.58 2.42
C SER A 110 23.44 1.96 1.25
N ARG A 111 22.18 2.36 1.14
CA ARG A 111 21.28 1.97 0.06
C ARG A 111 20.19 3.02 -0.09
N MET A 112 19.88 3.38 -1.34
CA MET A 112 18.76 4.25 -1.66
C MET A 112 17.45 3.45 -1.70
N TYR A 113 16.37 4.04 -1.17
CA TYR A 113 14.99 3.54 -1.22
C TYR A 113 14.81 2.06 -0.83
N PRO A 114 15.42 1.56 0.27
CA PRO A 114 15.28 0.17 0.66
C PRO A 114 13.84 -0.13 1.10
N ALA A 115 13.32 -1.31 0.76
CA ALA A 115 12.11 -1.81 1.40
C ALA A 115 12.40 -2.16 2.87
N THR A 116 11.45 -1.95 3.78
CA THR A 116 11.58 -2.29 5.21
C THR A 116 11.98 -3.75 5.43
N LYS A 117 11.50 -4.68 4.58
CA LYS A 117 11.93 -6.08 4.59
C LYS A 117 13.44 -6.24 4.38
N SER A 118 13.99 -5.56 3.37
CA SER A 118 15.44 -5.61 3.09
C SER A 118 16.28 -4.98 4.20
N MET A 119 15.73 -3.97 4.89
CA MET A 119 16.37 -3.37 6.07
C MET A 119 16.45 -4.40 7.21
N ILE A 120 15.36 -5.11 7.49
CA ILE A 120 15.32 -6.19 8.49
C ILE A 120 16.30 -7.30 8.13
N GLU A 121 16.32 -7.74 6.86
CA GLU A 121 17.25 -8.76 6.36
C GLU A 121 18.72 -8.34 6.57
N TYR A 122 19.08 -7.08 6.34
CA TYR A 122 20.43 -6.57 6.60
C TYR A 122 20.83 -6.72 8.08
N THR A 123 19.92 -6.48 9.03
CA THR A 123 20.23 -6.62 10.47
C THR A 123 20.62 -8.05 10.88
N ALA A 124 20.21 -9.06 10.09
CA ALA A 124 20.55 -10.46 10.31
C ALA A 124 21.80 -10.92 9.56
N GLY A 125 22.33 -10.10 8.64
CA GLY A 125 23.48 -10.43 7.79
C GLY A 125 24.83 -10.36 8.50
N ASP A 126 25.90 -10.77 7.80
CA ASP A 126 27.27 -10.80 8.34
C ASP A 126 27.96 -9.43 8.36
N ASP A 127 27.57 -8.51 7.48
CA ASP A 127 28.08 -7.14 7.48
C ASP A 127 27.56 -6.39 8.73
N LYS A 128 28.48 -5.82 9.51
CA LYS A 128 28.20 -5.13 10.77
C LYS A 128 28.45 -3.63 10.71
N ARG A 129 28.70 -3.08 9.52
CA ARG A 129 28.83 -1.63 9.36
C ARG A 129 27.52 -0.93 9.74
N PRO A 130 27.58 0.29 10.32
CA PRO A 130 26.40 1.11 10.51
C PRO A 130 25.68 1.34 9.18
N TYR A 131 24.35 1.27 9.21
CA TYR A 131 23.50 1.44 8.03
C TYR A 131 22.96 2.88 8.02
N PHE A 132 23.42 3.66 7.05
CA PHE A 132 22.89 4.98 6.72
C PHE A 132 22.05 4.91 5.45
N ILE A 133 20.80 5.35 5.50
CA ILE A 133 19.91 5.33 4.33
C ILE A 133 19.99 6.71 3.68
N CYS A 134 20.84 6.85 2.66
CA CYS A 134 21.15 8.17 2.08
C CYS A 134 19.95 8.83 1.38
N GLU A 135 18.98 8.04 0.90
CA GLU A 135 17.69 8.49 0.36
C GLU A 135 16.59 7.48 0.69
N TYR A 136 15.46 7.96 1.19
CA TYR A 136 14.25 7.16 1.36
C TYR A 136 13.02 8.08 1.34
N SER A 137 11.82 7.48 1.35
CA SER A 137 10.55 8.21 1.34
C SER A 137 10.53 9.27 0.23
N LEU A 138 10.55 8.85 -1.03
CA LEU A 138 10.41 9.72 -2.20
C LEU A 138 9.14 10.56 -2.06
N THR A 139 9.28 11.87 -1.90
CA THR A 139 8.14 12.75 -1.56
C THR A 139 7.46 13.39 -2.77
N LYS A 140 7.60 12.81 -3.97
CA LYS A 140 6.96 13.33 -5.19
C LYS A 140 5.46 13.55 -5.03
N GLY A 141 4.99 14.79 -5.24
CA GLY A 141 3.57 15.12 -5.12
C GLY A 141 2.95 14.79 -3.75
N ASN A 142 1.77 14.15 -3.75
CA ASN A 142 1.11 13.67 -2.54
C ASN A 142 1.65 12.28 -2.14
N SER A 143 2.70 12.25 -1.30
CA SER A 143 3.48 11.04 -0.99
C SER A 143 3.85 10.94 0.51
N SER A 144 4.96 10.28 0.86
CA SER A 144 5.48 10.05 2.22
C SER A 144 4.59 9.16 3.11
N GLY A 145 3.83 8.26 2.50
CA GLY A 145 3.17 7.14 3.16
C GLY A 145 4.18 6.09 3.66
N GLY A 146 3.82 5.41 4.75
CA GLY A 146 4.65 4.37 5.37
C GLY A 146 5.85 4.90 6.15
N LEU A 147 5.93 6.21 6.40
CA LEU A 147 7.06 6.84 7.11
C LEU A 147 7.25 6.26 8.52
N GLN A 148 6.16 6.04 9.26
CA GLN A 148 6.20 5.39 10.58
C GLN A 148 6.79 3.98 10.48
N ALA A 149 6.42 3.19 9.47
CA ALA A 149 6.92 1.82 9.32
C ALA A 149 8.43 1.75 9.06
N TYR A 150 9.01 2.76 8.37
CA TYR A 150 10.47 2.89 8.27
C TYR A 150 11.11 3.10 9.65
N TRP A 151 10.54 4.01 10.44
CA TRP A 151 11.10 4.38 11.73
C TRP A 151 10.91 3.30 12.80
N ASP A 152 9.83 2.51 12.71
CA ASP A 152 9.66 1.31 13.54
C ASP A 152 10.82 0.32 13.32
N VAL A 153 11.29 0.16 12.08
CA VAL A 153 12.46 -0.68 11.77
C VAL A 153 13.76 0.00 12.20
N ILE A 154 13.97 1.28 11.88
CA ILE A 154 15.18 2.03 12.24
C ILE A 154 15.40 2.01 13.76
N GLU A 155 14.35 2.22 14.54
CA GLU A 155 14.44 2.26 16.01
C GLU A 155 14.48 0.87 16.66
N SER A 156 14.20 -0.20 15.90
CA SER A 156 14.26 -1.57 16.40
C SER A 156 15.68 -2.11 16.55
N ASN A 157 16.68 -1.52 15.87
CA ASN A 157 18.05 -2.05 15.85
C ASN A 157 19.10 -0.92 15.84
N PRO A 158 20.14 -0.99 16.71
CA PRO A 158 21.17 0.05 16.80
C PRO A 158 22.11 0.14 15.59
N ILE A 159 22.05 -0.78 14.63
CA ILE A 159 22.88 -0.71 13.41
C ILE A 159 22.48 0.48 12.52
N PHE A 160 21.22 0.91 12.57
CA PHE A 160 20.76 2.06 11.79
C PHE A 160 21.24 3.36 12.43
N MET A 161 21.90 4.20 11.65
CA MET A 161 22.44 5.48 12.12
C MET A 161 21.68 6.70 11.58
N GLY A 162 20.62 6.48 10.81
CA GLY A 162 19.72 7.53 10.31
C GLY A 162 19.38 7.37 8.83
N ALA A 163 18.50 8.25 8.36
CA ALA A 163 18.01 8.27 7.00
C ALA A 163 17.75 9.71 6.53
N CYS A 164 17.91 9.99 5.23
CA CYS A 164 17.57 11.29 4.63
C CYS A 164 16.39 11.16 3.67
N ILE A 165 15.32 11.91 3.93
CA ILE A 165 14.14 11.98 3.04
C ILE A 165 14.54 12.63 1.72
N TRP A 166 14.05 12.08 0.60
CA TRP A 166 14.19 12.70 -0.74
C TRP A 166 12.90 13.42 -1.15
N GLU A 167 12.82 14.75 -1.12
CA GLU A 167 13.83 15.74 -0.73
C GLU A 167 13.20 16.94 0.00
N TRP A 168 13.99 17.99 0.25
CA TRP A 168 13.52 19.15 1.03
C TRP A 168 12.47 19.99 0.29
N ALA A 169 12.78 20.48 -0.92
CA ALA A 169 11.94 21.45 -1.63
C ALA A 169 11.73 21.08 -3.10
N ASP A 170 10.54 21.38 -3.62
CA ASP A 170 10.24 21.20 -5.05
C ASP A 170 11.11 22.14 -5.91
N HIS A 171 11.64 21.63 -7.02
CA HIS A 171 12.39 22.43 -8.02
C HIS A 171 11.47 23.00 -9.11
N GLY A 172 10.35 23.59 -8.70
CA GLY A 172 9.44 24.34 -9.58
C GLY A 172 9.87 25.80 -9.74
N LEU A 173 9.80 26.32 -10.96
CA LEU A 173 10.16 27.71 -11.27
C LEU A 173 8.92 28.53 -11.63
N TYR A 174 8.84 29.78 -11.17
CA TYR A 174 7.72 30.64 -11.54
C TYR A 174 7.65 30.90 -13.04
N LYS A 175 6.44 30.79 -13.59
CA LYS A 175 6.09 31.19 -14.94
C LYS A 175 4.70 31.83 -14.96
N LYS A 176 4.43 32.66 -15.96
CA LYS A 176 3.10 33.22 -16.23
C LYS A 176 2.51 32.59 -17.46
N ASP A 177 1.21 32.29 -17.40
CA ASP A 177 0.47 31.92 -18.60
C ASP A 177 0.12 33.16 -19.45
N LYS A 178 -0.58 32.93 -20.56
CA LYS A 178 -1.01 33.99 -21.50
C LYS A 178 -1.97 35.03 -20.89
N ASN A 179 -2.63 34.69 -19.79
CA ASN A 179 -3.56 35.58 -19.07
C ASN A 179 -2.88 36.30 -17.91
N GLY A 180 -1.60 36.00 -17.64
CA GLY A 180 -0.83 36.60 -16.55
C GLY A 180 -0.91 35.85 -15.22
N THR A 181 -1.57 34.69 -15.18
CA THR A 181 -1.67 33.84 -13.97
C THR A 181 -0.32 33.20 -13.69
N GLU A 182 0.19 33.37 -12.47
CA GLU A 182 1.43 32.75 -12.01
C GLU A 182 1.20 31.28 -11.65
N TYR A 183 2.15 30.43 -12.05
CA TYR A 183 2.19 29.01 -11.68
C TYR A 183 3.64 28.53 -11.58
N PHE A 184 3.85 27.38 -10.93
CA PHE A 184 5.14 26.71 -10.92
C PHE A 184 5.26 25.79 -12.13
N ALA A 185 6.20 26.12 -13.01
CA ALA A 185 6.57 25.34 -14.17
C ALA A 185 7.67 24.31 -13.83
N TYR A 186 7.72 23.23 -14.58
CA TYR A 186 8.69 22.14 -14.45
C TYR A 186 9.23 21.71 -15.82
N GLY A 187 9.88 20.54 -15.90
CA GLY A 187 10.49 20.04 -17.12
C GLY A 187 9.52 20.04 -18.31
N GLY A 188 9.97 20.59 -19.45
CA GLY A 188 9.19 20.67 -20.69
C GLY A 188 8.48 22.01 -20.90
N ASP A 189 8.40 22.86 -19.87
CA ASP A 189 7.72 24.16 -19.99
C ASP A 189 8.59 25.29 -20.57
N PHE A 190 9.91 25.10 -20.69
CA PHE A 190 10.87 26.18 -21.03
C PHE A 190 11.47 26.07 -22.43
N GLY A 191 11.08 25.08 -23.23
CA GLY A 191 11.58 24.83 -24.57
C GLY A 191 10.48 24.67 -25.61
N PRO A 192 10.82 24.61 -26.91
CA PRO A 192 9.88 24.20 -27.94
C PRO A 192 9.39 22.75 -27.71
N GLU A 193 8.24 22.41 -28.30
CA GLU A 193 7.71 21.04 -28.26
C GLU A 193 8.75 20.03 -28.75
N GLY A 194 8.87 18.91 -28.03
CA GLY A 194 9.88 17.88 -28.29
C GLY A 194 11.26 18.12 -27.65
N THR A 195 11.46 19.23 -26.92
CA THR A 195 12.64 19.38 -26.06
C THR A 195 12.68 18.22 -25.05
N PRO A 196 13.78 17.45 -24.97
CA PRO A 196 13.92 16.37 -24.00
C PRO A 196 13.69 16.86 -22.57
N SER A 197 12.90 16.11 -21.81
CA SER A 197 12.50 16.46 -20.46
C SER A 197 11.96 15.24 -19.71
N ASP A 198 12.26 15.15 -18.42
CA ASP A 198 11.70 14.16 -17.48
C ASP A 198 10.47 14.72 -16.72
N GLY A 199 9.85 15.78 -17.26
CA GLY A 199 8.58 16.29 -16.77
C GLY A 199 8.64 16.80 -15.33
N ASN A 200 7.78 16.24 -14.47
CA ASN A 200 7.65 16.64 -13.07
C ASN A 200 8.54 15.83 -12.11
N ASP A 201 9.52 15.07 -12.61
CA ASP A 201 10.48 14.34 -11.77
C ASP A 201 11.39 15.24 -10.92
N CYS A 202 11.35 16.56 -11.12
CA CYS A 202 12.02 17.54 -10.26
C CYS A 202 11.14 18.07 -9.10
N ILE A 203 9.92 17.56 -8.93
CA ILE A 203 8.93 18.04 -7.95
C ILE A 203 8.79 17.01 -6.81
N ASN A 204 9.83 16.92 -5.96
CA ASN A 204 9.96 15.89 -4.91
C ASN A 204 10.06 16.44 -3.49
N GLY A 205 9.61 17.66 -3.24
CA GLY A 205 9.83 18.37 -1.99
C GLY A 205 8.81 18.09 -0.88
N LEU A 206 9.30 18.06 0.36
CA LEU A 206 8.46 18.21 1.55
C LEU A 206 7.82 19.60 1.65
N VAL A 207 8.46 20.61 1.07
CA VAL A 207 7.94 21.98 0.95
C VAL A 207 7.84 22.40 -0.52
N PHE A 208 6.88 23.28 -0.79
CA PHE A 208 6.72 23.89 -2.11
C PHE A 208 7.91 24.84 -2.42
N PRO A 209 8.08 25.32 -3.67
CA PRO A 209 9.23 26.14 -4.04
C PRO A 209 9.34 27.43 -3.22
N ASP A 210 8.22 28.01 -2.80
CA ASP A 210 8.12 29.18 -1.92
C ASP A 210 8.32 28.90 -0.42
N LYS A 211 8.66 27.65 -0.07
CA LYS A 211 8.91 27.13 1.28
C LYS A 211 7.66 27.01 2.16
N THR A 212 6.46 27.13 1.58
CA THR A 212 5.24 26.74 2.28
C THR A 212 5.21 25.23 2.49
N PHE A 213 4.69 24.79 3.64
CA PHE A 213 4.72 23.38 4.01
C PHE A 213 3.61 22.61 3.29
N SER A 214 3.99 21.47 2.71
CA SER A 214 2.98 20.47 2.31
C SER A 214 2.47 19.72 3.56
N PRO A 215 1.31 19.05 3.47
CA PRO A 215 0.80 18.22 4.57
C PRO A 215 1.77 17.12 5.03
N LYS A 216 2.67 16.66 4.15
CA LYS A 216 3.70 15.64 4.45
C LYS A 216 4.59 16.04 5.63
N MET A 217 4.86 17.35 5.78
CA MET A 217 5.74 17.88 6.82
C MET A 217 5.27 17.54 8.24
N TRP A 218 3.95 17.43 8.44
CA TRP A 218 3.39 17.13 9.76
C TRP A 218 3.58 15.67 10.18
N GLU A 219 3.59 14.74 9.21
CA GLU A 219 3.96 13.35 9.45
C GLU A 219 5.44 13.28 9.82
N VAL A 220 6.31 13.94 9.06
CA VAL A 220 7.76 13.99 9.35
C VAL A 220 8.01 14.54 10.76
N LYS A 221 7.39 15.68 11.10
CA LYS A 221 7.53 16.29 12.43
C LYS A 221 7.12 15.31 13.55
N LYS A 222 6.07 14.52 13.34
CA LYS A 222 5.59 13.55 14.32
C LYS A 222 6.52 12.35 14.43
N VAL A 223 6.84 11.70 13.30
CA VAL A 223 7.68 10.49 13.28
C VAL A 223 9.10 10.80 13.80
N TYR A 224 9.62 12.00 13.52
CA TYR A 224 10.97 12.41 13.95
C TYR A 224 11.02 12.98 15.38
N GLN A 225 9.90 13.00 16.12
CA GLN A 225 9.90 13.57 17.46
C GLN A 225 10.82 12.77 18.39
N ASN A 226 11.49 13.48 19.30
CA ASN A 226 12.49 12.89 20.21
C ASN A 226 11.95 12.59 21.62
N ILE A 227 10.64 12.69 21.81
CA ILE A 227 9.95 12.38 23.06
C ILE A 227 8.73 11.57 22.69
N ASP A 228 8.68 10.32 23.12
CA ASP A 228 7.52 9.46 22.92
C ASP A 228 6.83 9.22 24.26
N ALA A 229 5.50 9.16 24.22
CA ALA A 229 4.70 8.66 25.32
C ALA A 229 4.00 7.35 24.94
N GLU A 230 3.70 6.54 25.94
CA GLU A 230 2.90 5.33 25.81
C GLU A 230 1.91 5.25 26.97
N ALA A 231 0.63 4.98 26.68
CA ALA A 231 -0.39 4.74 27.69
C ALA A 231 -0.14 3.39 28.38
N VAL A 232 0.12 3.41 29.70
CA VAL A 232 0.30 2.19 30.51
C VAL A 232 -1.00 1.83 31.21
N ASP A 233 -1.61 2.80 31.91
CA ASP A 233 -2.93 2.68 32.53
C ASP A 233 -3.50 4.08 32.74
N LEU A 234 -4.28 4.56 31.76
CA LEU A 234 -4.84 5.91 31.80
C LEU A 234 -5.90 6.10 32.89
N LEU A 235 -6.57 5.04 33.33
CA LEU A 235 -7.54 5.13 34.43
C LEU A 235 -6.83 5.41 35.77
N GLN A 236 -5.56 5.02 35.89
CA GLN A 236 -4.68 5.39 37.00
C GLN A 236 -3.73 6.55 36.67
N GLY A 237 -3.87 7.18 35.49
CA GLY A 237 -3.00 8.25 35.02
C GLY A 237 -1.54 7.85 34.77
N LYS A 238 -1.26 6.57 34.52
CA LYS A 238 0.10 6.05 34.27
C LYS A 238 0.47 6.14 32.79
N VAL A 239 1.54 6.88 32.52
CA VAL A 239 2.09 7.08 31.18
C VAL A 239 3.60 6.84 31.21
N LYS A 240 4.12 6.05 30.27
CA LYS A 240 5.57 5.86 30.09
C LYS A 240 6.10 6.92 29.13
N ILE A 241 7.11 7.68 29.55
CA ILE A 241 7.79 8.69 28.74
C ILE A 241 9.17 8.17 28.36
N ARG A 242 9.49 8.20 27.07
CA ARG A 242 10.80 7.81 26.51
C ARG A 242 11.53 9.03 25.97
N ASN A 243 12.76 9.24 26.44
CA ASN A 243 13.65 10.27 25.92
C ASN A 243 14.52 9.69 24.80
N LYS A 244 14.36 10.19 23.57
CA LYS A 244 15.15 9.77 22.40
C LYS A 244 16.30 10.72 22.08
N PHE A 245 16.42 11.84 22.78
CA PHE A 245 17.59 12.70 22.64
C PHE A 245 18.85 11.97 23.12
N SER A 246 19.96 12.18 22.42
CA SER A 246 21.27 11.62 22.78
C SER A 246 22.00 12.40 23.87
N PHE A 247 21.73 13.71 24.00
CA PHE A 247 22.50 14.62 24.88
C PHE A 247 21.63 15.57 25.74
N THR A 248 20.30 15.45 25.66
CA THR A 248 19.38 16.39 26.32
C THR A 248 18.46 15.67 27.30
N ASN A 249 18.47 16.07 28.57
CA ASN A 249 17.45 15.65 29.53
C ASN A 249 16.10 16.34 29.23
N LEU A 250 14.99 15.63 29.44
CA LEU A 250 13.64 16.15 29.19
C LEU A 250 13.23 17.32 30.11
N ASN A 251 13.94 17.57 31.21
CA ASN A 251 13.68 18.69 32.11
C ASN A 251 13.92 20.09 31.47
N LYS A 252 14.44 20.12 30.24
CA LYS A 252 14.47 21.33 29.38
C LYS A 252 13.12 21.68 28.74
N TYR A 253 12.16 20.77 28.75
CA TYR A 253 10.83 20.96 28.14
C TYR A 253 9.74 21.03 29.22
N ASN A 254 8.65 21.71 28.90
CA ASN A 254 7.43 21.67 29.70
C ASN A 254 6.48 20.63 29.12
N ALA A 255 5.84 19.84 29.98
CA ALA A 255 4.81 18.90 29.61
C ALA A 255 3.45 19.34 30.19
N LYS A 256 2.40 19.20 29.38
CA LYS A 256 1.00 19.39 29.76
C LYS A 256 0.13 18.28 29.19
N TRP A 257 -1.08 18.14 29.71
CA TRP A 257 -2.06 17.19 29.21
C TRP A 257 -3.42 17.83 28.94
N GLU A 258 -4.18 17.22 28.04
CA GLU A 258 -5.55 17.58 27.67
C GLU A 258 -6.41 16.29 27.64
N ILE A 259 -7.63 16.35 28.14
CA ILE A 259 -8.67 15.33 27.94
C ILE A 259 -9.77 15.96 27.09
N ALA A 260 -10.10 15.33 25.97
CA ALA A 260 -11.17 15.76 25.08
C ALA A 260 -12.34 14.77 25.09
N GLU A 261 -13.56 15.30 25.10
CA GLU A 261 -14.82 14.58 24.84
C GLU A 261 -15.24 14.92 23.40
N ASP A 262 -15.36 13.91 22.53
CA ASP A 262 -15.69 14.07 21.10
C ASP A 262 -14.86 15.17 20.40
N GLY A 263 -13.57 15.20 20.74
CA GLY A 263 -12.62 16.14 20.17
C GLY A 263 -12.63 17.55 20.76
N VAL A 264 -13.53 17.86 21.70
CA VAL A 264 -13.57 19.12 22.45
C VAL A 264 -12.84 18.95 23.78
N VAL A 265 -11.83 19.78 24.06
CA VAL A 265 -11.08 19.73 25.33
C VAL A 265 -12.01 20.12 26.50
N ILE A 266 -12.22 19.18 27.42
CA ILE A 266 -13.05 19.38 28.62
C ILE A 266 -12.22 19.61 29.89
N GLU A 267 -11.00 19.05 29.93
CA GLU A 267 -10.09 19.14 31.06
C GLU A 267 -8.65 19.26 30.56
N SER A 268 -7.81 19.97 31.30
CA SER A 268 -6.39 20.09 30.99
C SER A 268 -5.57 20.38 32.24
N GLY A 269 -4.26 20.09 32.20
CA GLY A 269 -3.39 20.36 33.32
C GLY A 269 -1.92 20.41 32.96
N GLU A 270 -1.14 21.09 33.80
CA GLU A 270 0.31 21.16 33.69
C GLU A 270 0.95 19.97 34.42
N ILE A 271 1.92 19.32 33.78
CA ILE A 271 2.82 18.34 34.41
C ILE A 271 4.11 19.05 34.84
N GLY A 272 4.50 20.09 34.11
CA GLY A 272 5.74 20.83 34.34
C GLY A 272 6.94 20.12 33.70
N LYS A 273 8.09 20.18 34.36
CA LYS A 273 9.33 19.57 33.88
C LYS A 273 9.42 18.11 34.31
N ILE A 274 9.75 17.22 33.39
CA ILE A 274 9.92 15.79 33.67
C ILE A 274 11.41 15.45 33.57
N ASP A 275 11.96 14.89 34.64
CA ASP A 275 13.36 14.46 34.68
C ASP A 275 13.51 13.04 34.12
N VAL A 276 14.01 12.96 32.88
CA VAL A 276 14.36 11.72 32.18
C VAL A 276 15.65 11.97 31.40
N GLU A 277 16.73 11.30 31.81
CA GLU A 277 18.03 11.38 31.17
C GLU A 277 18.01 10.90 29.70
N PRO A 278 18.97 11.33 28.85
CA PRO A 278 19.09 10.87 27.47
C PRO A 278 19.01 9.35 27.31
N LEU A 279 18.24 8.90 26.32
CA LEU A 279 18.07 7.48 25.99
C LEU A 279 17.50 6.62 27.14
N LYS A 280 16.78 7.24 28.08
CA LYS A 280 16.07 6.57 29.18
C LYS A 280 14.56 6.69 29.05
N GLU A 281 13.86 5.87 29.81
CA GLU A 281 12.41 5.89 29.94
C GLU A 281 11.99 5.95 31.41
N LYS A 282 10.80 6.48 31.66
CA LYS A 282 10.23 6.62 33.01
C LYS A 282 8.71 6.56 32.95
N ILE A 283 8.10 5.77 33.84
CA ILE A 283 6.65 5.84 34.07
C ILE A 283 6.38 6.98 35.05
N ILE A 284 5.47 7.87 34.67
CA ILE A 284 4.94 8.92 35.53
C ILE A 284 3.47 8.66 35.87
N THR A 285 3.00 9.23 36.96
CA THR A 285 1.59 9.21 37.35
C THR A 285 1.06 10.63 37.32
N ILE A 286 0.06 10.87 36.49
CA ILE A 286 -0.61 12.16 36.30
C ILE A 286 -1.94 12.09 37.06
N PRO A 287 -2.28 13.07 37.91
CA PRO A 287 -3.55 13.08 38.61
C PRO A 287 -4.67 13.47 37.63
N LEU A 288 -5.21 12.48 36.91
CA LEU A 288 -6.31 12.69 35.98
C LEU A 288 -7.67 12.72 36.72
N PRO A 289 -8.62 13.56 36.26
CA PRO A 289 -9.96 13.58 36.82
C PRO A 289 -10.73 12.30 36.49
N VAL A 290 -11.70 11.95 37.33
CA VAL A 290 -12.64 10.86 37.03
C VAL A 290 -13.60 11.33 35.95
N ILE A 291 -13.63 10.63 34.81
CA ILE A 291 -14.51 10.95 33.70
C ILE A 291 -15.85 10.26 33.91
N LYS A 292 -16.93 11.06 33.91
CA LYS A 292 -18.29 10.53 33.82
C LYS A 292 -18.65 10.38 32.34
N ALA A 293 -18.43 9.20 31.80
CA ALA A 293 -18.65 8.92 30.39
C ALA A 293 -20.12 9.16 29.97
N LYS A 294 -20.30 9.86 28.86
CA LYS A 294 -21.59 10.03 28.18
C LYS A 294 -21.79 8.92 27.14
N PRO A 295 -23.04 8.47 26.92
CA PRO A 295 -23.28 7.45 25.93
C PRO A 295 -22.89 7.92 24.51
N GLY A 296 -22.28 7.01 23.75
CA GLY A 296 -21.69 7.24 22.43
C GLY A 296 -20.46 8.17 22.39
N ALA A 297 -20.04 8.77 23.50
CA ALA A 297 -18.94 9.75 23.50
C ALA A 297 -17.56 9.08 23.60
N GLU A 298 -16.60 9.60 22.84
CA GLU A 298 -15.21 9.18 22.84
C GLU A 298 -14.37 10.14 23.69
N TYR A 299 -13.48 9.58 24.53
CA TYR A 299 -12.60 10.35 25.40
C TYR A 299 -11.14 10.14 25.03
N LEU A 300 -10.43 11.24 24.75
CA LEU A 300 -9.06 11.22 24.25
C LEU A 300 -8.12 11.93 25.23
N PHE A 301 -7.11 11.23 25.72
CA PHE A 301 -6.00 11.82 26.48
C PHE A 301 -4.89 12.22 25.52
N LYS A 302 -4.39 13.45 25.66
CA LYS A 302 -3.27 13.97 24.88
C LYS A 302 -2.21 14.56 25.79
N ILE A 303 -0.95 14.18 25.59
CA ILE A 303 0.21 14.77 26.26
C ILE A 303 1.01 15.60 25.25
N ILE A 304 1.46 16.79 25.67
CA ILE A 304 2.11 17.77 24.79
C ILE A 304 3.39 18.27 25.46
N PHE A 305 4.48 18.31 24.69
CA PHE A 305 5.77 18.81 25.12
C PHE A 305 6.12 20.10 24.37
N THR A 306 6.57 21.12 25.10
CA THR A 306 6.89 22.44 24.54
C THR A 306 8.25 22.96 25.02
N GLN A 307 8.87 23.81 24.20
CA GLN A 307 10.07 24.56 24.57
C GLN A 307 9.82 25.40 25.83
N SER A 308 10.64 25.21 26.88
CA SER A 308 10.48 25.99 28.11
C SER A 308 11.00 27.42 28.01
N GLU A 309 11.91 27.66 27.07
CA GLU A 309 12.55 28.93 26.76
C GLU A 309 12.73 29.11 25.25
N LYS A 310 13.10 30.32 24.81
CA LYS A 310 13.41 30.60 23.41
C LYS A 310 14.78 30.02 23.05
N THR A 311 14.88 29.40 21.88
CA THR A 311 16.14 28.95 21.27
C THR A 311 16.45 29.75 19.99
N LEU A 312 17.56 29.45 19.32
CA LEU A 312 17.92 30.09 18.04
C LEU A 312 16.88 29.82 16.94
N TRP A 313 16.19 28.67 16.99
CA TRP A 313 15.30 28.19 15.91
C TRP A 313 13.83 28.07 16.31
N ALA A 314 13.48 28.18 17.58
CA ALA A 314 12.10 28.12 18.05
C ALA A 314 11.84 29.06 19.23
N ASP A 315 10.65 29.63 19.25
CA ASP A 315 10.18 30.41 20.38
C ASP A 315 9.80 29.52 21.58
N LYS A 316 9.77 30.13 22.76
CA LYS A 316 9.18 29.51 23.97
C LYS A 316 7.75 29.07 23.67
N GLY A 317 7.39 27.87 24.09
CA GLY A 317 6.07 27.29 23.84
C GLY A 317 5.95 26.52 22.52
N PHE A 318 6.99 26.50 21.67
CA PHE A 318 6.98 25.68 20.46
C PHE A 318 6.78 24.19 20.80
N LYS A 319 5.75 23.58 20.21
CA LYS A 319 5.42 22.16 20.39
C LYS A 319 6.45 21.27 19.69
N ILE A 320 7.23 20.55 20.47
CA ILE A 320 8.32 19.67 19.99
C ILE A 320 7.89 18.21 19.85
N ALA A 321 6.92 17.76 20.65
CA ALA A 321 6.37 16.41 20.61
C ALA A 321 4.96 16.39 21.19
N TRP A 322 4.16 15.40 20.81
CA TRP A 322 2.86 15.12 21.42
C TRP A 322 2.43 13.68 21.11
N ASP A 323 1.61 13.10 21.97
CA ASP A 323 0.99 11.79 21.77
C ASP A 323 -0.45 11.81 22.26
N GLN A 324 -1.32 10.98 21.66
CA GLN A 324 -2.75 10.91 21.95
C GLN A 324 -3.22 9.47 22.03
N PHE A 325 -4.11 9.19 22.98
CA PHE A 325 -4.62 7.85 23.27
C PHE A 325 -6.10 7.92 23.63
N GLU A 326 -6.85 6.88 23.29
CA GLU A 326 -8.22 6.70 23.77
C GLU A 326 -8.21 6.32 25.26
N ILE A 327 -9.11 6.94 26.03
CA ILE A 327 -9.33 6.61 27.43
C ILE A 327 -10.43 5.53 27.49
N PRO A 328 -10.16 4.35 28.07
CA PRO A 328 -11.09 3.21 28.03
C PRO A 328 -12.22 3.35 29.06
N VAL A 329 -13.02 4.42 28.96
CA VAL A 329 -14.22 4.65 29.77
C VAL A 329 -15.47 4.37 28.94
N LYS A 330 -16.49 3.80 29.56
CA LYS A 330 -17.78 3.52 28.93
C LYS A 330 -18.91 4.07 29.79
N ALA A 331 -19.93 4.62 29.16
CA ALA A 331 -21.15 5.04 29.84
C ALA A 331 -21.99 3.84 30.30
N GLU A 332 -22.92 4.07 31.23
CA GLU A 332 -23.99 3.12 31.51
C GLU A 332 -24.92 3.00 30.28
N SER A 333 -25.55 1.83 30.09
CA SER A 333 -26.28 1.45 28.87
C SER A 333 -27.21 2.53 28.31
N GLU A 334 -27.22 2.64 26.99
CA GLU A 334 -28.07 3.59 26.25
C GLU A 334 -29.54 3.20 26.26
N VAL A 335 -30.41 4.20 26.42
CA VAL A 335 -31.85 4.03 26.20
C VAL A 335 -32.14 4.35 24.74
N MET A 336 -32.41 3.29 23.96
CA MET A 336 -32.81 3.43 22.56
C MET A 336 -34.16 4.18 22.45
N LYS A 337 -34.22 5.16 21.53
CA LYS A 337 -35.42 5.90 21.15
C LYS A 337 -36.29 5.01 20.25
N SER A 338 -37.60 5.00 20.52
CA SER A 338 -38.58 4.30 19.68
C SER A 338 -38.90 5.10 18.43
N ASN A 339 -38.97 4.45 17.28
CA ASN A 339 -39.35 5.10 16.02
C ASN A 339 -40.86 5.43 15.94
N SER A 340 -41.69 4.82 16.80
CA SER A 340 -43.15 4.99 16.79
C SER A 340 -43.63 6.41 17.07
N ASP A 341 -42.75 7.21 17.70
CA ASP A 341 -43.05 8.56 18.17
C ASP A 341 -42.65 9.63 17.12
N LEU A 342 -42.07 9.20 16.00
CA LEU A 342 -41.68 10.08 14.91
C LEU A 342 -42.89 10.53 14.07
N SER A 343 -42.77 11.72 13.47
CA SER A 343 -43.76 12.28 12.55
C SER A 343 -44.03 11.37 11.36
N GLU A 344 -45.23 11.48 10.80
CA GLU A 344 -45.63 10.68 9.64
C GLU A 344 -44.86 11.08 8.39
N ILE A 345 -44.51 10.08 7.57
CA ILE A 345 -43.86 10.27 6.27
C ILE A 345 -44.54 9.45 5.19
N GLN A 346 -44.48 9.96 3.98
CA GLN A 346 -45.11 9.34 2.80
C GLN A 346 -44.17 9.33 1.61
N SER A 347 -44.32 8.31 0.75
CA SER A 347 -43.66 8.25 -0.55
C SER A 347 -44.68 8.32 -1.69
N VAL A 348 -44.35 9.07 -2.75
CA VAL A 348 -45.12 9.14 -3.99
C VAL A 348 -44.21 8.85 -5.18
N GLU A 349 -44.60 7.90 -6.00
CA GLU A 349 -43.94 7.64 -7.29
C GLU A 349 -44.49 8.57 -8.36
N LYS A 350 -43.60 9.27 -9.08
CA LYS A 350 -43.93 10.15 -10.20
C LYS A 350 -42.96 9.94 -11.35
N GLY A 351 -43.40 9.25 -12.40
CA GLY A 351 -42.56 8.96 -13.55
C GLY A 351 -41.32 8.15 -13.16
N ASN A 352 -40.14 8.73 -13.36
CA ASN A 352 -38.87 8.10 -13.00
C ASN A 352 -38.36 8.48 -11.60
N SER A 353 -39.20 9.08 -10.76
CA SER A 353 -38.80 9.56 -9.44
C SER A 353 -39.64 8.97 -8.31
N ILE A 354 -39.01 8.73 -7.16
CA ILE A 354 -39.68 8.49 -5.88
C ILE A 354 -39.48 9.71 -4.99
N ILE A 355 -40.58 10.33 -4.57
CA ILE A 355 -40.56 11.50 -3.70
C ILE A 355 -40.97 11.05 -2.31
N VAL A 356 -40.08 11.16 -1.33
CA VAL A 356 -40.37 10.95 0.09
C VAL A 356 -40.55 12.32 0.76
N SER A 357 -41.59 12.48 1.56
CA SER A 357 -41.90 13.77 2.22
C SER A 357 -42.29 13.57 3.67
N GLY A 358 -41.69 14.40 4.53
CA GLY A 358 -42.07 14.60 5.93
C GLY A 358 -42.37 16.07 6.21
N GLU A 359 -42.57 16.43 7.48
CA GLU A 359 -42.97 17.80 7.86
C GLU A 359 -41.97 18.87 7.44
N LYS A 360 -40.67 18.58 7.52
CA LYS A 360 -39.57 19.53 7.30
C LYS A 360 -38.60 19.10 6.21
N PHE A 361 -38.94 18.06 5.45
CA PHE A 361 -38.03 17.53 4.44
C PHE A 361 -38.73 16.94 3.23
N LYS A 362 -38.00 16.97 2.11
CA LYS A 362 -38.39 16.31 0.87
C LYS A 362 -37.15 15.70 0.22
N ILE A 363 -37.22 14.41 -0.08
CA ILE A 363 -36.16 13.65 -0.73
C ILE A 363 -36.69 13.16 -2.08
N VAL A 364 -35.92 13.35 -3.15
CA VAL A 364 -36.28 12.85 -4.48
C VAL A 364 -35.21 11.86 -4.93
N PHE A 365 -35.60 10.60 -5.14
CA PHE A 365 -34.76 9.58 -5.74
C PHE A 365 -35.00 9.50 -7.24
N ASP A 366 -33.96 9.27 -8.02
CA ASP A 366 -34.05 8.98 -9.44
C ASP A 366 -33.90 7.46 -9.69
N LYS A 367 -34.91 6.85 -10.31
CA LYS A 367 -34.95 5.41 -10.59
C LYS A 367 -34.03 4.97 -11.72
N SER A 368 -33.55 5.88 -12.57
CA SER A 368 -32.65 5.57 -13.69
C SER A 368 -31.21 5.32 -13.24
N ASN A 369 -30.78 6.01 -12.18
CA ASN A 369 -29.43 5.90 -11.63
C ASN A 369 -29.39 5.36 -10.19
N GLY A 370 -30.53 5.33 -9.49
CA GLY A 370 -30.66 4.74 -8.15
C GLY A 370 -30.18 5.64 -7.01
N SER A 371 -29.90 6.92 -7.29
CA SER A 371 -29.34 7.90 -6.34
C SER A 371 -30.39 8.90 -5.83
N ILE A 372 -29.99 9.75 -4.89
CA ILE A 372 -30.79 10.88 -4.42
C ILE A 372 -30.49 12.08 -5.33
N GLN A 373 -31.50 12.56 -6.05
CA GLN A 373 -31.36 13.71 -6.95
C GLN A 373 -31.57 15.04 -6.23
N SER A 374 -32.38 15.05 -5.16
CA SER A 374 -32.66 16.25 -4.36
C SER A 374 -32.85 15.85 -2.90
N LEU A 375 -32.25 16.63 -2.01
CA LEU A 375 -32.30 16.50 -0.57
C LEU A 375 -32.62 17.88 0.02
N ASN A 376 -33.91 18.17 0.16
CA ASN A 376 -34.37 19.46 0.69
C ASN A 376 -34.71 19.33 2.18
N TYR A 377 -34.00 20.08 3.02
CA TYR A 377 -34.29 20.21 4.46
C TYR A 377 -34.68 21.65 4.79
N GLY A 378 -35.88 21.85 5.32
CA GLY A 378 -36.35 23.16 5.77
C GLY A 378 -36.45 24.22 4.67
N GLY A 379 -36.54 23.82 3.40
CA GLY A 379 -36.52 24.71 2.24
C GLY A 379 -35.17 24.83 1.56
N ASN A 380 -34.08 24.36 2.19
CA ASN A 380 -32.73 24.43 1.64
C ASN A 380 -32.41 23.17 0.85
N GLU A 381 -32.03 23.32 -0.42
CA GLU A 381 -31.52 22.23 -1.24
C GLU A 381 -30.03 22.00 -0.94
N LEU A 382 -29.67 20.75 -0.66
CA LEU A 382 -28.35 20.40 -0.15
C LEU A 382 -27.49 19.71 -1.21
N LEU A 383 -28.10 19.21 -2.27
CA LEU A 383 -27.42 18.61 -3.41
C LEU A 383 -27.35 19.62 -4.56
N SER A 384 -26.35 19.49 -5.42
CA SER A 384 -26.23 20.34 -6.60
C SER A 384 -27.43 20.15 -7.54
N GLU A 385 -27.95 21.27 -8.03
CA GLU A 385 -29.02 21.33 -9.05
C GLU A 385 -28.44 21.44 -10.48
N LYS A 386 -27.13 21.22 -10.65
CA LYS A 386 -26.46 21.31 -11.93
C LYS A 386 -27.04 20.31 -12.93
N ASP A 387 -27.39 20.83 -14.11
CA ASP A 387 -28.04 20.02 -15.16
C ASP A 387 -27.16 18.85 -15.60
N GLY A 388 -27.76 17.66 -15.70
CA GLY A 388 -27.10 16.41 -16.05
C GLY A 388 -26.18 15.81 -14.98
N ALA A 389 -26.02 16.44 -13.81
CA ALA A 389 -25.23 15.89 -12.71
C ALA A 389 -26.01 14.80 -11.95
N ILE A 390 -25.31 13.72 -11.57
CA ILE A 390 -25.83 12.74 -10.60
C ILE A 390 -25.32 13.17 -9.22
N SER A 391 -26.14 13.89 -8.46
CA SER A 391 -25.71 14.57 -7.23
C SER A 391 -25.43 13.61 -6.06
N GLY A 392 -25.86 12.35 -6.15
CA GLY A 392 -25.36 11.26 -5.32
C GLY A 392 -26.29 10.78 -4.20
N PRO A 393 -25.95 9.69 -3.50
CA PRO A 393 -24.66 9.02 -3.55
C PRO A 393 -24.47 8.20 -4.85
N THR A 394 -23.24 8.18 -5.35
CA THR A 394 -22.78 7.31 -6.45
C THR A 394 -21.54 6.53 -6.04
N LEU A 395 -21.27 5.38 -6.67
CA LEU A 395 -20.11 4.56 -6.34
C LEU A 395 -18.79 5.33 -6.52
N ALA A 396 -17.96 5.36 -5.47
CA ALA A 396 -16.61 5.93 -5.50
C ALA A 396 -15.58 4.81 -5.38
N VAL A 397 -14.99 4.41 -6.53
CA VAL A 397 -13.89 3.42 -6.60
C VAL A 397 -12.60 3.97 -7.20
N TYR A 398 -12.63 5.23 -7.60
CA TYR A 398 -11.59 5.93 -8.34
C TYR A 398 -11.33 7.29 -7.69
N ARG A 399 -10.09 7.77 -7.79
CA ARG A 399 -9.67 9.16 -7.49
C ARG A 399 -8.70 9.62 -8.58
N ALA A 400 -8.54 10.92 -8.75
CA ALA A 400 -7.50 11.50 -9.60
C ALA A 400 -6.13 10.94 -9.16
N PRO A 401 -5.42 10.17 -10.02
CA PRO A 401 -4.20 9.50 -9.62
C PRO A 401 -3.18 10.48 -9.05
N ILE A 402 -2.58 10.11 -7.92
CA ILE A 402 -1.41 10.82 -7.40
C ILE A 402 -0.15 10.41 -8.16
N ASP A 403 0.95 11.13 -8.00
CA ASP A 403 2.22 10.85 -8.69
C ASP A 403 2.72 9.41 -8.47
N ASN A 404 2.48 8.84 -7.29
CA ASN A 404 2.83 7.45 -6.97
C ASN A 404 1.91 6.40 -7.64
N GLU A 405 0.84 6.82 -8.30
CA GLU A 405 -0.22 5.96 -8.84
C GLU A 405 -0.31 6.00 -10.37
N GLN A 406 0.67 6.56 -11.10
CA GLN A 406 0.57 6.72 -12.56
C GLN A 406 0.20 5.42 -13.31
N TYR A 407 0.86 4.30 -12.98
CA TYR A 407 0.55 2.98 -13.57
C TYR A 407 -0.85 2.48 -13.17
N MET A 408 -1.25 2.67 -11.91
CA MET A 408 -2.57 2.28 -11.44
C MET A 408 -3.67 3.13 -12.09
N GLY A 409 -3.44 4.43 -12.26
CA GLY A 409 -4.34 5.32 -12.97
C GLY A 409 -4.56 4.87 -14.42
N LEU A 410 -3.52 4.38 -15.10
CA LEU A 410 -3.66 3.79 -16.44
C LEU A 410 -4.55 2.54 -16.38
N GLU A 411 -4.32 1.66 -15.41
CA GLU A 411 -5.11 0.44 -15.22
C GLU A 411 -6.57 0.79 -14.89
N TRP A 412 -6.84 1.72 -13.98
CA TRP A 412 -8.21 2.17 -13.65
C TRP A 412 -8.97 2.67 -14.88
N ARG A 413 -8.34 3.47 -15.74
CA ARG A 413 -8.94 3.96 -17.00
C ARG A 413 -9.13 2.86 -18.03
N GLU A 414 -8.18 1.92 -18.11
CA GLU A 414 -8.27 0.75 -18.98
C GLU A 414 -9.48 -0.10 -18.62
N TYR A 415 -9.76 -0.28 -17.32
CA TYR A 415 -10.96 -0.98 -16.83
C TYR A 415 -12.21 -0.08 -16.80
N GLY A 416 -12.08 1.25 -16.94
CA GLY A 416 -13.21 2.20 -16.95
C GLY A 416 -13.77 2.53 -15.57
N MET A 417 -12.94 2.40 -14.52
CA MET A 417 -13.33 2.68 -13.13
C MET A 417 -13.59 4.17 -12.86
N ASP A 418 -13.04 5.06 -13.69
CA ASP A 418 -13.29 6.50 -13.65
C ASP A 418 -14.70 6.86 -14.12
N LYS A 419 -15.33 6.00 -14.93
CA LYS A 419 -16.64 6.23 -15.58
C LYS A 419 -17.44 4.92 -15.71
N PRO A 420 -17.89 4.31 -14.59
CA PRO A 420 -18.77 3.15 -14.63
C PRO A 420 -20.04 3.41 -15.45
N THR A 421 -20.50 2.39 -16.17
CA THR A 421 -21.87 2.38 -16.70
C THR A 421 -22.83 1.92 -15.61
N ILE A 422 -23.72 2.81 -15.19
CA ILE A 422 -24.72 2.55 -14.14
C ILE A 422 -25.91 1.80 -14.74
N VAL A 423 -26.26 0.66 -14.16
CA VAL A 423 -27.48 -0.10 -14.50
C VAL A 423 -28.26 -0.39 -13.22
N VAL A 424 -29.41 0.24 -13.04
CA VAL A 424 -30.30 -0.07 -11.91
C VAL A 424 -31.02 -1.39 -12.21
N GLU A 425 -30.70 -2.43 -11.44
CA GLU A 425 -31.28 -3.77 -11.60
C GLU A 425 -32.57 -3.93 -10.79
N SER A 426 -32.69 -3.24 -9.65
CA SER A 426 -33.93 -3.19 -8.89
C SER A 426 -34.04 -1.91 -8.05
N PHE A 427 -35.27 -1.45 -7.87
CA PHE A 427 -35.63 -0.32 -7.02
C PHE A 427 -36.95 -0.65 -6.31
N LYS A 428 -36.92 -0.78 -4.98
CA LYS A 428 -38.08 -1.17 -4.17
C LYS A 428 -38.33 -0.16 -3.06
N VAL A 429 -39.58 0.19 -2.85
CA VAL A 429 -40.03 1.08 -1.76
C VAL A 429 -40.98 0.30 -0.86
N ASP A 430 -40.71 0.30 0.44
CA ASP A 430 -41.52 -0.33 1.47
C ASP A 430 -41.88 0.70 2.55
N GLN A 431 -43.16 1.00 2.74
CA GLN A 431 -43.63 1.73 3.92
C GLN A 431 -43.62 0.75 5.10
N VAL A 432 -42.64 0.88 6.00
CA VAL A 432 -42.47 -0.08 7.11
C VAL A 432 -43.47 0.21 8.22
N ASP A 433 -43.64 1.48 8.56
CA ASP A 433 -44.67 2.00 9.47
C ASP A 433 -44.94 3.49 9.16
N LYS A 434 -45.77 4.17 9.95
CA LYS A 434 -46.15 5.58 9.69
C LYS A 434 -44.97 6.55 9.65
N GLY A 435 -43.91 6.30 10.41
CA GLY A 435 -42.75 7.19 10.58
C GLY A 435 -41.48 6.66 9.93
N LYS A 436 -41.57 5.55 9.17
CA LYS A 436 -40.41 4.88 8.56
C LYS A 436 -40.70 4.33 7.17
N ILE A 437 -39.88 4.73 6.22
CA ILE A 437 -39.89 4.25 4.83
C ILE A 437 -38.53 3.63 4.54
N GLN A 438 -38.53 2.50 3.85
CA GLN A 438 -37.32 1.85 3.39
C GLN A 438 -37.29 1.82 1.87
N ILE A 439 -36.13 2.16 1.30
CA ILE A 439 -35.86 2.06 -0.13
C ILE A 439 -34.66 1.15 -0.33
N SER A 440 -34.81 0.12 -1.16
CA SER A 440 -33.75 -0.82 -1.50
C SER A 440 -33.44 -0.75 -2.98
N VAL A 441 -32.19 -0.43 -3.31
CA VAL A 441 -31.69 -0.25 -4.68
C VAL A 441 -30.55 -1.21 -4.93
N GLN A 442 -30.58 -1.90 -6.06
CA GLN A 442 -29.45 -2.69 -6.56
C GLN A 442 -28.96 -2.09 -7.87
N ILE A 443 -27.70 -1.66 -7.88
CA ILE A 443 -27.04 -0.99 -8.99
C ILE A 443 -25.87 -1.85 -9.43
N ASN A 444 -25.82 -2.17 -10.72
CA ASN A 444 -24.67 -2.80 -11.33
C ASN A 444 -23.83 -1.72 -12.02
N ASN A 445 -22.72 -1.37 -11.38
CA ASN A 445 -21.72 -0.43 -11.88
C ASN A 445 -20.76 -1.19 -12.79
N LYS A 446 -21.10 -1.25 -14.07
CA LYS A 446 -20.38 -2.03 -15.07
C LYS A 446 -19.12 -1.30 -15.50
N MET A 447 -18.02 -2.03 -15.42
CA MET A 447 -16.71 -1.67 -15.93
C MET A 447 -16.43 -2.48 -17.20
N LYS A 448 -15.31 -2.23 -17.86
CA LYS A 448 -14.88 -2.99 -19.05
C LYS A 448 -14.51 -4.43 -18.67
N ASN A 449 -14.33 -5.29 -19.68
CA ASN A 449 -13.90 -6.70 -19.49
C ASN A 449 -14.82 -7.53 -18.58
N GLU A 450 -16.14 -7.31 -18.68
CA GLU A 450 -17.16 -8.04 -17.88
C GLU A 450 -16.90 -7.98 -16.37
N SER A 451 -16.40 -6.84 -15.91
CA SER A 451 -16.06 -6.59 -14.52
C SER A 451 -16.88 -5.44 -13.94
N GLY A 452 -16.85 -5.27 -12.62
CA GLY A 452 -17.48 -4.14 -11.95
C GLY A 452 -17.94 -4.43 -10.54
N PHE A 453 -18.88 -3.62 -10.06
CA PHE A 453 -19.40 -3.70 -8.70
C PHE A 453 -20.93 -3.75 -8.71
N VAL A 454 -21.49 -4.77 -8.06
CA VAL A 454 -22.90 -4.74 -7.66
C VAL A 454 -22.98 -4.00 -6.33
N HIS A 455 -23.55 -2.80 -6.36
CA HIS A 455 -23.80 -1.95 -5.20
C HIS A 455 -25.26 -2.09 -4.78
N LYS A 456 -25.49 -2.66 -3.60
CA LYS A 456 -26.80 -2.68 -2.96
C LYS A 456 -26.82 -1.57 -1.92
N CYS A 457 -27.74 -0.62 -2.08
CA CYS A 457 -27.95 0.45 -1.12
C CYS A 457 -29.34 0.32 -0.51
N ILE A 458 -29.40 0.33 0.82
CA ILE A 458 -30.66 0.33 1.58
C ILE A 458 -30.73 1.65 2.33
N TYR A 459 -31.72 2.46 1.99
CA TYR A 459 -32.03 3.71 2.68
C TYR A 459 -33.19 3.46 3.64
N THR A 460 -32.99 3.64 4.94
CA THR A 460 -34.07 3.71 5.93
C THR A 460 -34.28 5.16 6.32
N ILE A 461 -35.41 5.72 5.92
CA ILE A 461 -35.77 7.12 6.10
C ILE A 461 -36.75 7.22 7.27
N LEU A 462 -36.41 8.08 8.23
CA LEU A 462 -37.18 8.30 9.45
C LEU A 462 -37.97 9.61 9.40
N GLY A 463 -39.01 9.72 10.22
CA GLY A 463 -39.91 10.88 10.29
C GLY A 463 -39.26 12.20 10.74
N ASN A 464 -38.10 12.13 11.39
CA ASN A 464 -37.26 13.28 11.74
C ASN A 464 -36.38 13.77 10.58
N GLY A 465 -36.32 13.03 9.47
CA GLY A 465 -35.49 13.34 8.31
C GLY A 465 -34.17 12.58 8.24
N ASP A 466 -33.81 11.76 9.23
CA ASP A 466 -32.61 10.93 9.15
C ASP A 466 -32.72 9.89 8.05
N ILE A 467 -31.61 9.68 7.32
CA ILE A 467 -31.48 8.66 6.28
C ILE A 467 -30.32 7.75 6.66
N TYR A 468 -30.63 6.53 7.06
CA TYR A 468 -29.64 5.48 7.27
C TYR A 468 -29.32 4.83 5.93
N ALA A 469 -28.11 4.98 5.44
CA ALA A 469 -27.66 4.45 4.15
C ALA A 469 -26.71 3.27 4.36
N ASP A 470 -27.24 2.05 4.26
CA ASP A 470 -26.46 0.82 4.35
C ASP A 470 -25.96 0.40 2.95
N ASN A 471 -24.65 0.33 2.77
CA ASN A 471 -23.99 0.08 1.49
C ASN A 471 -23.28 -1.27 1.50
N GLN A 472 -23.68 -2.15 0.58
CA GLN A 472 -23.01 -3.43 0.33
C GLN A 472 -22.43 -3.41 -1.09
N MET A 473 -21.12 -3.60 -1.21
CA MET A 473 -20.41 -3.54 -2.49
C MET A 473 -19.80 -4.90 -2.80
N TYR A 474 -20.19 -5.48 -3.93
CA TYR A 474 -19.75 -6.79 -4.37
C TYR A 474 -18.93 -6.66 -5.68
N PRO A 475 -17.60 -6.76 -5.63
CA PRO A 475 -16.79 -6.79 -6.83
C PRO A 475 -17.03 -8.08 -7.63
N TYR A 476 -16.98 -8.00 -8.95
CA TYR A 476 -17.00 -9.15 -9.85
C TYR A 476 -16.09 -8.95 -11.06
N GLY A 477 -15.72 -10.06 -11.70
CA GLY A 477 -14.76 -10.07 -12.80
C GLY A 477 -13.33 -9.75 -12.34
N LYS A 478 -12.41 -9.66 -13.31
CA LYS A 478 -11.04 -9.23 -13.02
C LYS A 478 -11.05 -7.71 -12.93
N LEU A 479 -10.67 -7.16 -11.78
CA LEU A 479 -10.50 -5.73 -11.55
C LEU A 479 -9.09 -5.44 -11.03
N PRO A 480 -8.52 -4.23 -11.25
CA PRO A 480 -7.39 -3.75 -10.47
C PRO A 480 -7.82 -3.38 -9.05
N SER A 481 -6.86 -3.14 -8.15
CA SER A 481 -7.19 -2.67 -6.80
C SER A 481 -7.79 -1.26 -6.88
N PRO A 482 -8.92 -0.96 -6.23
CA PRO A 482 -9.54 0.36 -6.31
C PRO A 482 -8.75 1.41 -5.50
N ALA A 483 -8.93 2.68 -5.86
CA ALA A 483 -8.34 3.80 -5.11
C ALA A 483 -9.03 4.02 -3.76
N GLN A 484 -10.32 3.70 -3.71
CA GLN A 484 -11.19 3.85 -2.55
C GLN A 484 -12.41 2.93 -2.70
N ILE A 485 -13.15 2.68 -1.63
CA ILE A 485 -14.47 2.06 -1.68
C ILE A 485 -15.41 2.92 -0.84
N GLY A 486 -16.30 3.63 -1.53
CA GLY A 486 -17.12 4.66 -0.90
C GLY A 486 -18.25 5.16 -1.79
N VAL A 487 -18.81 6.31 -1.41
CA VAL A 487 -19.78 7.04 -2.20
C VAL A 487 -19.39 8.50 -2.38
N SER A 488 -19.74 9.08 -3.52
CA SER A 488 -19.55 10.49 -3.82
C SER A 488 -20.88 11.23 -3.98
N PHE A 489 -20.86 12.49 -3.58
CA PHE A 489 -21.92 13.47 -3.67
C PHE A 489 -21.41 14.73 -4.36
N ILE A 490 -22.34 15.47 -4.98
CA ILE A 490 -22.11 16.85 -5.42
C ILE A 490 -23.08 17.70 -4.59
N LEU A 491 -22.53 18.43 -3.62
CA LEU A 491 -23.30 19.25 -2.70
C LEU A 491 -23.50 20.66 -3.27
N SER A 492 -24.54 21.34 -2.81
CA SER A 492 -24.88 22.72 -3.21
C SER A 492 -23.72 23.69 -2.93
N PRO A 493 -23.51 24.72 -3.78
CA PRO A 493 -22.49 25.75 -3.59
C PRO A 493 -22.59 26.53 -2.26
N GLU A 494 -23.78 26.57 -1.65
CA GLU A 494 -23.97 27.28 -0.38
C GLU A 494 -23.30 26.57 0.80
N LEU A 495 -22.93 25.30 0.67
CA LEU A 495 -22.41 24.45 1.74
C LEU A 495 -20.88 24.55 1.89
N GLU A 496 -20.39 25.77 2.07
CA GLU A 496 -18.94 26.08 2.10
C GLU A 496 -18.26 25.76 3.44
N ASN A 497 -18.99 25.82 4.56
CA ASN A 497 -18.41 25.60 5.87
C ASN A 497 -18.38 24.10 6.20
N ILE A 498 -17.20 23.57 6.55
CA ILE A 498 -17.01 22.18 6.94
C ILE A 498 -16.55 22.07 8.40
N LYS A 499 -17.20 21.18 9.16
CA LYS A 499 -16.76 20.77 10.51
C LYS A 499 -16.69 19.25 10.56
N TRP A 500 -15.69 18.69 11.25
CA TRP A 500 -15.58 17.24 11.38
C TRP A 500 -14.95 16.83 12.71
N PHE A 501 -15.39 15.68 13.21
CA PHE A 501 -14.73 14.98 14.32
C PHE A 501 -13.95 13.79 13.75
N GLY A 502 -12.62 13.92 13.73
CA GLY A 502 -11.72 12.92 13.14
C GLY A 502 -10.28 13.43 13.11
N ARG A 503 -9.42 12.91 12.23
CA ARG A 503 -8.04 13.41 12.12
C ARG A 503 -7.94 14.74 11.38
N GLY A 504 -7.10 15.64 11.86
CA GLY A 504 -6.90 16.95 11.24
C GLY A 504 -5.79 17.80 11.90
N PRO A 505 -5.70 19.09 11.54
CA PRO A 505 -6.54 19.78 10.55
C PRO A 505 -6.10 19.57 9.09
N TYR A 506 -4.89 19.08 8.84
CA TYR A 506 -4.33 18.90 7.49
C TYR A 506 -4.69 17.57 6.83
N GLY A 507 -4.49 17.50 5.51
CA GLY A 507 -4.71 16.30 4.70
C GLY A 507 -3.86 15.11 5.13
N ASN A 508 -4.51 13.99 5.43
CA ASN A 508 -3.91 12.75 5.92
C ASN A 508 -4.53 11.53 5.22
N TYR A 509 -3.75 10.44 5.14
CA TYR A 509 -4.10 9.21 4.41
C TYR A 509 -3.82 7.99 5.28
N TYR A 510 -4.35 6.83 4.90
CA TYR A 510 -4.28 5.60 5.70
C TYR A 510 -2.85 5.29 6.22
N ASP A 511 -1.85 5.44 5.35
CA ASP A 511 -0.43 5.21 5.62
C ASP A 511 0.37 6.49 5.99
N ARG A 512 -0.31 7.64 6.13
CA ARG A 512 0.26 8.95 6.50
C ARG A 512 -0.71 9.75 7.37
N LYS A 513 -0.95 9.26 8.60
CA LYS A 513 -1.92 9.85 9.53
C LYS A 513 -1.44 10.01 10.98
N THR A 514 -0.26 9.52 11.34
CA THR A 514 0.23 9.60 12.73
C THR A 514 0.44 11.04 13.17
N GLY A 515 0.82 11.90 12.23
CA GLY A 515 0.98 13.32 12.43
C GLY A 515 -0.32 14.06 12.67
N ALA A 516 -1.49 13.50 12.36
CA ALA A 516 -2.79 14.17 12.53
C ALA A 516 -3.53 13.65 13.77
N ALA A 517 -3.83 14.52 14.73
CA ALA A 517 -4.56 14.16 15.95
C ALA A 517 -6.05 14.03 15.69
N ILE A 518 -6.73 13.16 16.42
CA ILE A 518 -8.20 13.12 16.46
C ILE A 518 -8.69 14.32 17.28
N GLY A 519 -9.63 15.09 16.74
CA GLY A 519 -10.17 16.29 17.37
C GLY A 519 -11.37 16.84 16.60
N LEU A 520 -12.01 17.87 17.15
CA LEU A 520 -13.05 18.64 16.46
C LEU A 520 -12.40 19.78 15.69
N TYR A 521 -12.53 19.76 14.37
CA TYR A 521 -11.95 20.76 13.47
C TYR A 521 -13.02 21.46 12.64
N SER A 522 -12.70 22.66 12.18
CA SER A 522 -13.55 23.48 11.32
C SER A 522 -12.71 24.28 10.32
N SER A 523 -13.24 24.48 9.12
CA SER A 523 -12.63 25.26 8.03
C SER A 523 -13.67 25.52 6.94
N THR A 524 -13.23 25.95 5.76
CA THR A 524 -14.06 25.94 4.55
C THR A 524 -13.65 24.84 3.56
N VAL A 525 -14.46 24.59 2.52
CA VAL A 525 -14.13 23.67 1.42
C VAL A 525 -12.95 24.20 0.61
N GLU A 526 -12.91 25.51 0.34
CA GLU A 526 -11.78 26.17 -0.32
C GLU A 526 -10.45 25.89 0.41
N GLU A 527 -10.44 25.96 1.74
CA GLU A 527 -9.24 25.72 2.55
C GLU A 527 -8.79 24.25 2.57
N GLN A 528 -9.60 23.30 2.06
CA GLN A 528 -9.21 21.89 1.99
C GLN A 528 -8.26 21.60 0.83
N TYR A 529 -8.21 22.46 -0.18
CA TYR A 529 -7.39 22.27 -1.36
C TYR A 529 -5.90 22.44 -1.04
N VAL A 530 -5.10 21.46 -1.45
CA VAL A 530 -3.64 21.51 -1.37
C VAL A 530 -3.08 21.73 -2.79
N PRO A 531 -2.37 22.84 -3.05
CA PRO A 531 -1.93 23.23 -4.40
C PRO A 531 -0.66 22.48 -4.83
N TYR A 532 -0.74 21.14 -4.92
CA TYR A 532 0.32 20.36 -5.56
C TYR A 532 0.56 20.86 -6.99
N ILE A 533 1.84 21.07 -7.33
CA ILE A 533 2.25 21.69 -8.61
C ILE A 533 1.66 20.93 -9.81
N THR A 534 1.73 19.60 -9.76
CA THR A 534 0.92 18.72 -10.60
C THR A 534 -0.39 18.41 -9.86
N PRO A 535 -1.54 18.89 -10.36
CA PRO A 535 -2.82 18.62 -9.75
C PRO A 535 -3.12 17.13 -9.63
N GLN A 536 -3.63 16.72 -8.48
CA GLN A 536 -3.89 15.32 -8.12
C GLN A 536 -4.88 15.24 -6.96
N SER A 537 -5.36 14.04 -6.61
CA SER A 537 -6.21 13.86 -5.43
C SER A 537 -5.47 14.29 -4.16
N ASN A 538 -6.12 15.11 -3.33
CA ASN A 538 -5.53 15.74 -2.16
C ASN A 538 -6.61 16.07 -1.12
N GLY A 539 -6.21 16.45 0.11
CA GLY A 539 -7.13 17.00 1.11
C GLY A 539 -7.91 15.96 1.95
N SER A 540 -7.66 14.66 1.78
CA SER A 540 -8.36 13.61 2.55
C SER A 540 -8.20 13.75 4.06
N LYS A 541 -9.20 13.29 4.84
CA LYS A 541 -9.15 13.16 6.30
C LYS A 541 -9.56 11.75 6.70
N GLN A 542 -8.76 11.09 7.52
CA GLN A 542 -9.01 9.73 8.00
C GLN A 542 -9.67 9.70 9.38
N ASP A 543 -10.15 8.52 9.76
CA ASP A 543 -10.74 8.20 11.05
C ASP A 543 -11.84 9.22 11.45
N VAL A 544 -12.73 9.58 10.52
CA VAL A 544 -13.82 10.55 10.74
C VAL A 544 -15.08 9.84 11.25
N ARG A 545 -15.59 10.32 12.39
CA ARG A 545 -16.85 9.86 12.99
C ARG A 545 -18.03 10.57 12.35
N TRP A 546 -17.91 11.88 12.16
CA TRP A 546 -18.92 12.66 11.44
C TRP A 546 -18.30 13.88 10.75
N VAL A 547 -18.96 14.32 9.68
CA VAL A 547 -18.68 15.57 8.97
C VAL A 547 -19.98 16.35 8.77
N LEU A 548 -19.94 17.66 8.98
CA LEU A 548 -21.02 18.61 8.80
C LEU A 548 -20.63 19.61 7.73
N PHE A 549 -21.48 19.74 6.71
CA PHE A 549 -21.42 20.82 5.73
C PHE A 549 -22.55 21.81 6.02
N SER A 550 -22.26 23.10 6.00
CA SER A 550 -23.26 24.14 6.33
C SER A 550 -23.04 25.43 5.57
N ASN A 551 -24.12 26.17 5.37
CA ASN A 551 -24.08 27.54 4.87
C ASN A 551 -23.75 28.55 5.98
N ASP A 552 -23.64 29.83 5.62
CA ASP A 552 -23.34 30.92 6.57
C ASP A 552 -24.42 31.13 7.63
N GLN A 553 -25.62 30.57 7.43
CA GLN A 553 -26.71 30.56 8.40
C GLN A 553 -26.63 29.34 9.34
N ASN A 554 -25.56 28.55 9.26
CA ASN A 554 -25.34 27.30 10.00
C ASN A 554 -26.44 26.25 9.76
N GLN A 555 -27.07 26.28 8.60
CA GLN A 555 -28.01 25.26 8.14
C GLN A 555 -27.28 24.34 7.16
N GLY A 556 -27.52 23.04 7.23
CA GLY A 556 -26.88 22.11 6.32
C GLY A 556 -27.15 20.64 6.60
N VAL A 557 -26.13 19.81 6.34
CA VAL A 557 -26.22 18.36 6.37
C VAL A 557 -25.04 17.73 7.07
N MET A 558 -25.33 16.78 7.95
CA MET A 558 -24.33 15.99 8.65
C MET A 558 -24.33 14.55 8.13
N PHE A 559 -23.14 14.01 7.94
CA PHE A 559 -22.89 12.59 7.66
C PHE A 559 -22.24 11.98 8.90
N VAL A 560 -22.92 11.01 9.52
CA VAL A 560 -22.47 10.35 10.77
C VAL A 560 -22.17 8.89 10.50
N ASN A 561 -21.08 8.36 11.03
CA ASN A 561 -20.75 6.94 10.93
C ASN A 561 -21.68 6.11 11.84
N ARG A 562 -21.95 4.85 11.46
CA ARG A 562 -22.75 3.95 12.31
C ARG A 562 -21.96 2.91 13.08
N ASN A 563 -20.74 2.63 12.67
CA ASN A 563 -19.88 1.63 13.31
C ASN A 563 -18.42 2.05 13.21
N GLU A 564 -17.82 1.91 12.02
CA GLU A 564 -16.44 2.27 11.80
C GLU A 564 -16.30 3.71 11.29
N PRO A 565 -15.25 4.44 11.70
CA PRO A 565 -14.91 5.72 11.09
C PRO A 565 -14.65 5.60 9.59
N PHE A 566 -14.88 6.68 8.84
CA PHE A 566 -14.62 6.73 7.39
C PHE A 566 -13.54 7.75 7.03
N ALA A 567 -13.06 7.69 5.79
CA ALA A 567 -12.29 8.75 5.16
C ALA A 567 -13.22 9.74 4.44
N ILE A 568 -12.86 11.02 4.43
CA ILE A 568 -13.57 12.05 3.67
C ILE A 568 -12.65 12.87 2.78
N ASN A 569 -13.20 13.34 1.65
CA ASN A 569 -12.59 14.37 0.81
C ASN A 569 -13.66 15.34 0.32
N ALA A 570 -13.38 16.65 0.35
CA ALA A 570 -14.29 17.68 -0.16
C ALA A 570 -13.49 18.78 -0.85
N LEU A 571 -13.80 19.07 -2.12
CA LEU A 571 -13.09 20.05 -2.95
C LEU A 571 -14.04 20.74 -3.94
N HIS A 572 -13.66 21.93 -4.42
CA HIS A 572 -14.29 22.61 -5.57
C HIS A 572 -13.80 22.09 -6.93
N TYR A 573 -13.24 20.88 -6.96
CA TYR A 573 -12.69 20.27 -8.17
C TYR A 573 -13.17 18.83 -8.27
N SER A 574 -13.74 18.49 -9.43
CA SER A 574 -14.01 17.09 -9.75
C SER A 574 -12.70 16.30 -9.91
N GLN A 575 -12.75 14.99 -9.68
CA GLN A 575 -11.59 14.11 -9.90
C GLN A 575 -11.10 14.18 -11.36
N GLN A 576 -12.02 14.34 -12.32
CA GLN A 576 -11.66 14.51 -13.73
C GLN A 576 -10.97 15.86 -14.01
N ASN A 577 -11.33 16.94 -13.30
CA ASN A 577 -10.62 18.20 -13.44
C ASN A 577 -9.21 18.13 -12.85
N LEU A 578 -9.04 17.53 -11.67
CA LEU A 578 -7.73 17.30 -11.06
C LEU A 578 -6.83 16.46 -11.97
N GLU A 579 -7.34 15.36 -12.53
CA GLU A 579 -6.54 14.48 -13.40
C GLU A 579 -6.17 15.11 -14.74
N SER A 580 -7.04 15.96 -15.31
CA SER A 580 -6.82 16.53 -16.65
C SER A 580 -5.85 17.71 -16.65
N ALA A 581 -5.72 18.41 -15.52
CA ALA A 581 -4.82 19.55 -15.39
C ALA A 581 -3.38 19.06 -15.13
N LYS A 582 -2.41 19.66 -15.84
CA LYS A 582 -0.98 19.42 -15.61
C LYS A 582 -0.37 20.44 -14.66
N HIS A 583 -0.94 21.64 -14.66
CA HIS A 583 -0.52 22.77 -13.84
C HIS A 583 -1.70 23.36 -13.07
N THR A 584 -1.42 23.99 -11.92
CA THR A 584 -2.46 24.59 -11.06
C THR A 584 -3.30 25.67 -11.76
N ASN A 585 -2.72 26.42 -12.69
CA ASN A 585 -3.44 27.45 -13.47
C ASN A 585 -4.41 26.88 -14.52
N GLU A 586 -4.39 25.57 -14.79
CA GLU A 586 -5.31 24.90 -15.71
C GLU A 586 -6.57 24.37 -15.00
N LEU A 587 -6.57 24.36 -13.66
CA LEU A 587 -7.71 23.95 -12.87
C LEU A 587 -8.90 24.90 -13.05
N LYS A 588 -10.09 24.31 -13.06
CA LYS A 588 -11.35 25.02 -13.24
C LYS A 588 -12.15 24.82 -11.98
N ARG A 589 -12.07 25.81 -11.09
CA ARG A 589 -12.85 25.83 -9.86
C ARG A 589 -14.34 25.78 -10.22
N ASP A 590 -15.07 24.87 -9.58
CA ASP A 590 -16.52 24.81 -9.62
C ASP A 590 -17.09 25.47 -8.36
N ASP A 591 -18.32 25.97 -8.43
CA ASP A 591 -18.99 26.50 -7.24
C ASP A 591 -19.57 25.36 -6.39
N ASP A 592 -19.92 24.23 -7.02
CA ASP A 592 -20.36 23.02 -6.34
C ASP A 592 -19.24 22.40 -5.49
N VAL A 593 -19.64 21.64 -4.46
CA VAL A 593 -18.73 20.91 -3.57
C VAL A 593 -18.73 19.42 -3.94
N TYR A 594 -17.60 18.91 -4.41
CA TYR A 594 -17.41 17.49 -4.68
C TYR A 594 -16.98 16.78 -3.40
N PHE A 595 -17.91 16.03 -2.80
CA PHE A 595 -17.70 15.33 -1.53
C PHE A 595 -17.62 13.82 -1.75
N THR A 596 -16.66 13.15 -1.13
CA THR A 596 -16.55 11.69 -1.08
C THR A 596 -16.45 11.23 0.36
N LEU A 597 -17.20 10.19 0.69
CA LEU A 597 -17.13 9.43 1.93
C LEU A 597 -16.72 8.01 1.58
N ALA A 598 -15.57 7.56 2.07
CA ALA A 598 -15.02 6.26 1.77
C ALA A 598 -14.85 5.42 3.03
N ALA A 599 -15.34 4.18 3.00
CA ALA A 599 -15.06 3.20 4.05
C ALA A 599 -13.58 2.81 4.05
N TYR A 600 -13.00 2.73 2.86
CA TYR A 600 -11.59 2.48 2.66
C TYR A 600 -11.03 3.44 1.62
N GLU A 601 -9.88 4.02 1.92
CA GLU A 601 -9.11 4.81 0.97
C GLU A 601 -7.67 4.30 0.95
N ARG A 602 -7.13 4.10 -0.25
CA ARG A 602 -5.75 3.67 -0.44
C ARG A 602 -4.78 4.73 0.11
N GLY A 603 -3.74 4.24 0.77
CA GLY A 603 -2.57 5.05 1.17
C GLY A 603 -1.91 5.79 0.00
N VAL A 604 -1.03 6.73 0.32
CA VAL A 604 -0.31 7.52 -0.70
C VAL A 604 0.99 6.87 -1.17
N GLY A 605 1.56 5.92 -0.42
CA GLY A 605 2.86 5.31 -0.72
C GLY A 605 4.01 6.32 -0.68
N GLY A 606 5.15 5.96 -1.29
CA GLY A 606 6.33 6.85 -1.36
C GLY A 606 7.67 6.18 -1.06
N SER A 607 7.76 4.87 -0.96
CA SER A 607 8.99 4.14 -0.61
C SER A 607 10.02 3.98 -1.76
N GLY A 608 9.90 4.74 -2.85
CA GLY A 608 10.77 4.67 -4.05
C GLY A 608 10.20 3.81 -5.16
N GLU A 609 10.86 3.80 -6.33
CA GLU A 609 10.34 3.17 -7.55
C GLU A 609 9.95 1.70 -7.33
N GLY A 610 8.66 1.42 -7.43
CA GLY A 610 8.12 0.06 -7.42
C GLY A 610 7.66 -0.47 -6.06
N ILE A 611 7.80 0.27 -4.96
CA ILE A 611 7.19 -0.15 -3.69
C ILE A 611 5.73 0.30 -3.65
N ARG A 612 4.87 -0.61 -4.12
CA ARG A 612 3.41 -0.57 -3.98
C ARG A 612 3.05 -0.31 -2.52
N VAL A 613 1.94 0.39 -2.27
CA VAL A 613 1.24 0.35 -0.97
C VAL A 613 1.31 -1.08 -0.47
N ASN A 614 1.79 -1.26 0.76
CA ASN A 614 1.93 -2.57 1.38
C ASN A 614 0.68 -3.39 1.07
N PRO A 615 0.75 -4.63 0.56
CA PRO A 615 -0.44 -5.38 0.17
C PRO A 615 -1.48 -5.54 1.29
N LYS A 616 -1.08 -5.40 2.56
CA LYS A 616 -1.98 -5.35 3.74
C LYS A 616 -2.70 -4.00 3.93
N GLU A 617 -2.25 -2.97 3.23
CA GLU A 617 -2.72 -1.58 3.23
C GLU A 617 -3.36 -1.23 1.87
N ASP A 618 -3.42 -2.20 0.95
CA ASP A 618 -4.13 -2.08 -0.32
C ASP A 618 -5.62 -2.39 -0.10
N VAL A 619 -6.48 -1.82 -0.93
CA VAL A 619 -7.92 -2.03 -0.83
C VAL A 619 -8.27 -3.41 -1.39
N GLU A 620 -8.72 -4.31 -0.52
CA GLU A 620 -9.06 -5.67 -0.93
C GLU A 620 -10.25 -5.71 -1.91
N LYS A 621 -10.18 -6.62 -2.88
CA LYS A 621 -11.27 -6.93 -3.82
C LYS A 621 -12.27 -7.89 -3.16
N SER A 622 -12.76 -7.53 -1.99
CA SER A 622 -13.69 -8.33 -1.20
C SER A 622 -15.02 -7.61 -1.04
N PRO A 623 -16.12 -8.36 -0.80
CA PRO A 623 -17.39 -7.74 -0.45
C PRO A 623 -17.24 -6.79 0.73
N THR A 624 -17.64 -5.54 0.55
CA THR A 624 -17.46 -4.48 1.55
C THR A 624 -18.82 -4.01 2.07
N LEU A 625 -18.95 -3.88 3.39
CA LEU A 625 -20.11 -3.31 4.07
C LEU A 625 -19.71 -2.03 4.79
N PHE A 626 -20.44 -0.95 4.57
CA PHE A 626 -20.33 0.25 5.39
C PHE A 626 -21.67 0.99 5.46
N SER A 627 -21.83 1.81 6.49
CA SER A 627 -23.08 2.54 6.72
C SER A 627 -22.83 3.90 7.34
N TYR A 628 -23.64 4.87 6.92
CA TYR A 628 -23.64 6.23 7.43
C TYR A 628 -25.07 6.76 7.52
N ILE A 629 -25.25 7.82 8.30
CA ILE A 629 -26.52 8.53 8.48
C ILE A 629 -26.38 9.90 7.83
N ILE A 630 -27.33 10.27 6.97
CA ILE A 630 -27.50 11.64 6.48
C ILE A 630 -28.55 12.31 7.36
N ARG A 631 -28.22 13.45 7.94
CA ARG A 631 -29.05 14.13 8.92
C ARG A 631 -29.15 15.63 8.64
N PRO A 632 -30.34 16.25 8.72
CA PRO A 632 -30.49 17.70 8.70
C PRO A 632 -29.78 18.34 9.90
N TYR A 633 -29.14 19.49 9.72
CA TYR A 633 -28.53 20.24 10.81
C TYR A 633 -28.89 21.72 10.77
N ASN A 634 -29.11 22.31 11.95
CA ASN A 634 -29.19 23.74 12.19
C ASN A 634 -28.49 24.11 13.53
N LEU A 635 -27.98 25.33 13.67
CA LEU A 635 -27.33 25.83 14.89
C LEU A 635 -28.18 25.69 16.16
N ASN A 636 -29.51 25.73 16.02
CA ASN A 636 -30.43 25.61 17.15
C ASN A 636 -30.58 24.16 17.67
N ASP A 637 -29.97 23.18 17.02
CA ASP A 637 -30.03 21.76 17.41
C ASP A 637 -29.10 21.44 18.61
N GLY A 638 -28.34 22.42 19.11
CA GLY A 638 -27.55 22.31 20.34
C GLY A 638 -26.07 22.03 20.09
N ASP A 639 -25.45 21.27 20.99
CA ASP A 639 -24.06 20.84 20.83
C ASP A 639 -23.93 19.88 19.64
N VAL A 640 -23.00 20.17 18.73
CA VAL A 640 -22.87 19.42 17.47
C VAL A 640 -22.49 17.96 17.69
N SER A 641 -21.67 17.67 18.69
CA SER A 641 -21.25 16.30 19.01
C SER A 641 -22.38 15.52 19.67
N GLU A 642 -23.11 16.13 20.61
CA GLU A 642 -24.33 15.54 21.17
C GLU A 642 -25.37 15.24 20.08
N PHE A 643 -25.61 16.20 19.19
CA PHE A 643 -26.49 16.01 18.06
C PHE A 643 -26.03 14.87 17.15
N ALA A 644 -24.73 14.72 16.87
CA ALA A 644 -24.22 13.57 16.10
C ALA A 644 -24.54 12.23 16.80
N ARG A 645 -24.29 12.12 18.11
CA ARG A 645 -24.53 10.89 18.88
C ARG A 645 -25.99 10.48 18.92
N GLU A 646 -26.92 11.44 18.97
CA GLU A 646 -28.35 11.14 19.00
C GLU A 646 -28.85 10.30 17.81
N SER A 647 -28.14 10.35 16.68
CA SER A 647 -28.49 9.56 15.48
C SER A 647 -28.33 8.06 15.71
N ASN A 648 -27.43 7.64 16.59
CA ASN A 648 -27.23 6.23 16.89
C ASN A 648 -28.23 5.68 17.92
N LEU A 649 -29.07 6.54 18.50
CA LEU A 649 -30.06 6.15 19.52
C LEU A 649 -31.38 5.62 18.92
N TYR A 650 -31.61 5.68 17.61
CA TYR A 650 -32.83 5.11 17.01
C TYR A 650 -32.64 3.63 16.67
N VAL A 651 -33.70 2.83 16.89
CA VAL A 651 -33.67 1.40 16.57
C VAL A 651 -33.74 1.22 15.05
N VAL A 652 -32.61 0.98 14.39
CA VAL A 652 -32.54 0.68 12.95
C VAL A 652 -31.61 -0.50 12.71
N SER A 653 -32.17 -1.65 12.34
CA SER A 653 -31.39 -2.88 12.11
C SER A 653 -30.89 -2.92 10.67
N ALA A 654 -29.57 -2.83 10.47
CA ALA A 654 -28.97 -2.87 9.13
C ALA A 654 -28.89 -4.30 8.57
N PRO A 655 -29.20 -4.53 7.29
CA PRO A 655 -29.14 -5.84 6.68
C PRO A 655 -27.71 -6.40 6.69
N PRO A 656 -27.51 -7.68 7.06
CA PRO A 656 -26.17 -8.25 7.12
C PRO A 656 -25.58 -8.40 5.72
N ILE A 657 -24.26 -8.24 5.57
CA ILE A 657 -23.55 -8.66 4.36
C ILE A 657 -23.32 -10.17 4.43
N ILE A 658 -23.44 -10.85 3.29
CA ILE A 658 -23.12 -12.28 3.15
C ILE A 658 -21.99 -12.37 2.14
N SER A 659 -20.86 -12.97 2.52
CA SER A 659 -19.74 -13.26 1.65
C SER A 659 -19.41 -14.75 1.67
N ARG A 660 -18.82 -15.25 0.57
CA ARG A 660 -18.28 -16.61 0.49
C ARG A 660 -16.89 -16.56 -0.12
N ASP A 661 -15.89 -17.08 0.58
CA ASP A 661 -14.52 -17.12 0.08
C ASP A 661 -14.28 -18.26 -0.94
N ALA A 662 -13.06 -18.34 -1.46
CA ALA A 662 -12.66 -19.37 -2.44
C ALA A 662 -12.58 -20.79 -1.84
N LEU A 663 -12.59 -20.92 -0.51
CA LEU A 663 -12.61 -22.19 0.20
C LEU A 663 -14.04 -22.62 0.60
N GLY A 664 -15.04 -21.77 0.32
CA GLY A 664 -16.45 -22.03 0.59
C GLY A 664 -16.92 -21.59 1.97
N PHE A 665 -16.09 -20.91 2.76
CA PHE A 665 -16.51 -20.34 4.04
C PHE A 665 -17.44 -19.16 3.80
N VAL A 666 -18.63 -19.26 4.38
CA VAL A 666 -19.65 -18.22 4.38
C VAL A 666 -19.55 -17.46 5.70
N THR A 667 -19.29 -16.16 5.57
CA THR A 667 -19.30 -15.20 6.67
C THR A 667 -20.50 -14.27 6.53
N MET A 668 -21.06 -13.89 7.67
CA MET A 668 -22.16 -12.93 7.74
C MET A 668 -21.87 -11.92 8.83
N GLU A 669 -21.96 -10.65 8.47
CA GLU A 669 -21.64 -9.54 9.36
C GLU A 669 -22.71 -8.48 9.28
N SER A 670 -23.02 -7.82 10.40
CA SER A 670 -23.94 -6.69 10.44
C SER A 670 -23.19 -5.49 11.02
N ILE A 671 -23.41 -4.33 10.42
CA ILE A 671 -22.86 -3.05 10.91
C ILE A 671 -23.57 -2.59 12.19
N THR A 672 -24.75 -3.14 12.50
CA THR A 672 -25.47 -2.84 13.73
C THR A 672 -24.88 -3.66 14.87
N GLN A 673 -24.15 -3.00 15.77
CA GLN A 673 -23.57 -3.63 16.95
C GLN A 673 -24.66 -4.34 17.77
N GLU A 674 -24.34 -5.49 18.36
CA GLU A 674 -25.24 -6.35 19.15
C GLU A 674 -26.41 -7.00 18.38
N ALA A 675 -26.57 -6.74 17.08
CA ALA A 675 -27.62 -7.37 16.30
C ALA A 675 -27.38 -8.89 16.12
N GLU A 676 -28.44 -9.68 16.28
CA GLU A 676 -28.39 -11.13 16.07
C GLU A 676 -28.71 -11.48 14.63
N ILE A 677 -27.84 -12.22 13.95
CA ILE A 677 -28.04 -12.63 12.55
C ILE A 677 -28.72 -14.01 12.50
N TYR A 678 -29.79 -14.11 11.72
CA TYR A 678 -30.53 -15.35 11.44
C TYR A 678 -30.59 -15.61 9.94
N TYR A 679 -30.38 -16.87 9.53
CA TYR A 679 -30.27 -17.24 8.12
C TYR A 679 -30.90 -18.57 7.75
N THR A 680 -31.10 -18.74 6.45
CA THR A 680 -31.55 -19.97 5.77
C THR A 680 -30.68 -20.20 4.53
N THR A 681 -30.50 -21.45 4.11
CA THR A 681 -29.69 -21.83 2.93
C THR A 681 -30.53 -22.40 1.78
N ASP A 682 -31.82 -22.63 2.03
CA ASP A 682 -32.80 -23.20 1.10
C ASP A 682 -33.64 -22.11 0.37
N GLY A 683 -33.35 -20.84 0.64
CA GLY A 683 -34.09 -19.69 0.08
C GLY A 683 -35.42 -19.36 0.79
N SER A 684 -35.77 -20.05 1.87
CA SER A 684 -36.92 -19.69 2.71
C SER A 684 -36.68 -18.37 3.47
N LYS A 685 -37.74 -17.69 3.92
CA LYS A 685 -37.60 -16.41 4.65
C LYS A 685 -37.03 -16.68 6.06
N PRO A 686 -35.92 -16.05 6.47
CA PRO A 686 -35.38 -16.24 7.82
C PRO A 686 -36.28 -15.61 8.90
N THR A 687 -36.27 -16.22 10.08
CA THR A 687 -37.00 -15.78 11.29
C THR A 687 -36.13 -16.03 12.52
N LYS A 688 -36.56 -15.59 13.72
CA LYS A 688 -35.90 -15.95 15.00
C LYS A 688 -35.79 -17.45 15.28
N LYS A 689 -36.57 -18.28 14.56
CA LYS A 689 -36.52 -19.74 14.66
C LYS A 689 -35.57 -20.39 13.65
N SER A 690 -35.04 -19.61 12.71
CA SER A 690 -34.05 -20.05 11.72
C SER A 690 -32.67 -20.23 12.36
N MET A 691 -31.68 -20.66 11.60
CA MET A 691 -30.32 -20.84 12.11
C MET A 691 -29.74 -19.48 12.54
N LYS A 692 -29.22 -19.41 13.77
CA LYS A 692 -28.49 -18.24 14.26
C LYS A 692 -27.05 -18.31 13.75
N CYS A 693 -26.56 -17.25 13.13
CA CYS A 693 -25.15 -17.16 12.77
C CYS A 693 -24.34 -16.84 14.03
N THR A 694 -23.51 -17.78 14.47
CA THR A 694 -22.59 -17.61 15.61
C THR A 694 -21.12 -17.75 15.22
N LYS A 695 -20.87 -18.22 14.00
CA LYS A 695 -19.56 -18.40 13.36
C LYS A 695 -19.75 -18.64 11.87
N GLU A 696 -18.66 -18.59 11.11
CA GLU A 696 -18.63 -19.02 9.72
C GLU A 696 -19.07 -20.49 9.56
N PHE A 697 -19.64 -20.80 8.40
CA PHE A 697 -19.99 -22.16 8.01
C PHE A 697 -19.63 -22.40 6.55
N VAL A 698 -19.53 -23.65 6.13
CA VAL A 698 -19.08 -23.99 4.78
C VAL A 698 -20.27 -24.27 3.87
N GLN A 699 -20.25 -23.71 2.65
CA GLN A 699 -21.28 -23.90 1.62
C GLN A 699 -20.65 -24.26 0.26
N TYR A 700 -20.46 -25.55 0.02
CA TYR A 700 -19.90 -26.08 -1.24
C TYR A 700 -20.94 -26.19 -2.36
N SER A 701 -22.12 -26.71 -2.07
CA SER A 701 -23.19 -26.87 -3.07
C SER A 701 -23.82 -25.53 -3.41
N SER A 702 -24.54 -25.48 -4.54
CA SER A 702 -25.38 -24.33 -4.83
C SER A 702 -26.41 -24.12 -3.73
N ALA A 703 -26.67 -22.86 -3.38
CA ALA A 703 -27.61 -22.47 -2.33
C ALA A 703 -28.17 -21.07 -2.59
N THR A 704 -29.36 -20.82 -2.05
CA THR A 704 -29.90 -19.46 -1.93
C THR A 704 -29.87 -19.09 -0.46
N ILE A 705 -28.88 -18.30 -0.08
CA ILE A 705 -28.69 -17.89 1.31
C ILE A 705 -29.49 -16.61 1.53
N LYS A 706 -30.36 -16.63 2.53
CA LYS A 706 -31.09 -15.45 3.00
C LYS A 706 -30.78 -15.19 4.44
N ALA A 707 -30.48 -13.94 4.79
CA ALA A 707 -30.18 -13.54 6.17
C ALA A 707 -30.88 -12.23 6.55
N VAL A 708 -31.18 -12.10 7.83
CA VAL A 708 -31.64 -10.87 8.49
C VAL A 708 -30.84 -10.66 9.76
N SER A 709 -30.60 -9.41 10.12
CA SER A 709 -30.17 -9.04 11.47
C SER A 709 -31.39 -8.64 12.28
N ILE A 710 -31.34 -8.85 13.60
CA ILE A 710 -32.38 -8.42 14.52
C ILE A 710 -31.75 -7.63 15.66
N PHE A 711 -32.16 -6.38 15.80
CA PHE A 711 -31.67 -5.44 16.81
C PHE A 711 -32.86 -4.86 17.60
N HIS A 712 -32.85 -4.99 18.93
CA HIS A 712 -33.99 -4.62 19.80
C HIS A 712 -35.38 -5.09 19.31
N GLY A 713 -35.43 -6.26 18.65
CA GLY A 713 -36.66 -6.84 18.12
C GLY A 713 -37.04 -6.35 16.71
N GLU A 714 -36.42 -5.29 16.21
CA GLU A 714 -36.54 -4.85 14.82
C GLU A 714 -35.75 -5.79 13.90
N MET A 715 -36.39 -6.24 12.82
CA MET A 715 -35.77 -7.10 11.81
C MET A 715 -35.33 -6.26 10.63
N SER A 716 -34.09 -6.47 10.17
CA SER A 716 -33.57 -5.81 8.97
C SER A 716 -34.27 -6.29 7.69
N PRO A 717 -34.01 -5.62 6.56
CA PRO A 717 -34.29 -6.17 5.24
C PRO A 717 -33.58 -7.50 5.03
N ILE A 718 -34.13 -8.35 4.16
CA ILE A 718 -33.54 -9.65 3.85
C ILE A 718 -32.41 -9.47 2.84
N THR A 719 -31.19 -9.77 3.25
CA THR A 719 -30.08 -9.96 2.31
C THR A 719 -30.22 -11.30 1.63
N THR A 720 -30.20 -11.33 0.30
CA THR A 720 -30.21 -12.57 -0.50
C THR A 720 -28.92 -12.67 -1.32
N VAL A 721 -28.20 -13.78 -1.17
CA VAL A 721 -27.05 -14.15 -2.01
C VAL A 721 -27.29 -15.54 -2.58
N LYS A 722 -27.17 -15.66 -3.90
CA LYS A 722 -27.14 -16.94 -4.59
C LYS A 722 -25.69 -17.35 -4.77
N VAL A 723 -25.35 -18.55 -4.32
CA VAL A 723 -24.02 -19.12 -4.51
C VAL A 723 -24.12 -20.33 -5.42
N GLU A 724 -23.22 -20.40 -6.39
CA GLU A 724 -23.09 -21.56 -7.27
C GLU A 724 -22.24 -22.64 -6.61
N GLN A 725 -22.26 -23.85 -7.18
CA GLN A 725 -21.43 -24.95 -6.69
C GLN A 725 -19.95 -24.55 -6.77
N LEU A 726 -19.22 -24.69 -5.67
CA LEU A 726 -17.81 -24.30 -5.59
C LEU A 726 -16.94 -25.25 -6.43
N GLN A 727 -16.01 -24.70 -7.21
CA GLN A 727 -14.96 -25.47 -7.87
C GLN A 727 -13.74 -25.61 -6.97
N VAL A 728 -13.21 -26.82 -6.82
CA VAL A 728 -12.00 -27.07 -6.03
C VAL A 728 -10.82 -26.33 -6.67
N LEU A 729 -10.04 -25.62 -5.86
CA LEU A 729 -8.82 -24.95 -6.33
C LEU A 729 -7.81 -25.98 -6.88
N PRO A 730 -7.13 -25.69 -8.01
CA PRO A 730 -6.18 -26.62 -8.59
C PRO A 730 -5.01 -26.98 -7.64
N PRO A 731 -4.57 -28.25 -7.60
CA PRO A 731 -3.47 -28.68 -6.73
C PRO A 731 -2.11 -28.17 -7.22
N LYS A 732 -1.12 -28.17 -6.34
CA LYS A 732 0.26 -27.82 -6.67
C LYS A 732 1.12 -29.08 -6.76
N ILE A 733 1.97 -29.16 -7.78
CA ILE A 733 2.91 -30.26 -8.01
C ILE A 733 4.32 -29.77 -7.67
N ILE A 734 5.08 -30.53 -6.88
CA ILE A 734 6.45 -30.18 -6.52
C ILE A 734 7.36 -31.41 -6.65
N PRO A 735 8.42 -31.36 -7.48
CA PRO A 735 8.76 -30.31 -8.45
C PRO A 735 7.95 -30.42 -9.76
N VAL A 736 7.68 -29.31 -10.45
CA VAL A 736 7.04 -29.30 -11.79
C VAL A 736 8.07 -29.54 -12.91
N ASN A 737 7.69 -30.18 -14.01
CA ASN A 737 8.45 -30.22 -15.27
C ASN A 737 9.96 -30.48 -15.11
N ARG A 738 10.35 -31.75 -14.92
CA ARG A 738 11.74 -32.14 -14.63
C ARG A 738 12.29 -33.24 -15.53
N TYR A 739 13.49 -33.03 -16.05
CA TYR A 739 14.34 -34.13 -16.51
C TYR A 739 14.94 -34.84 -15.30
N PHE A 740 15.13 -36.15 -15.30
CA PHE A 740 15.74 -36.86 -14.17
C PHE A 740 16.53 -38.09 -14.64
N ALA A 741 17.57 -38.49 -13.91
CA ALA A 741 18.46 -39.59 -14.34
C ALA A 741 18.11 -40.96 -13.77
N ASN A 742 17.64 -41.01 -12.51
CA ASN A 742 17.32 -42.26 -11.81
C ASN A 742 15.86 -42.29 -11.37
N THR A 743 15.55 -41.56 -10.30
CA THR A 743 14.20 -41.41 -9.79
C THR A 743 14.00 -39.98 -9.32
N ILE A 744 12.76 -39.51 -9.29
CA ILE A 744 12.41 -38.21 -8.73
C ILE A 744 11.22 -38.34 -7.78
N SER A 745 11.34 -37.75 -6.59
CA SER A 745 10.25 -37.70 -5.61
C SER A 745 9.32 -36.53 -5.94
N VAL A 746 8.03 -36.82 -6.04
CA VAL A 746 6.98 -35.83 -6.30
C VAL A 746 6.04 -35.72 -5.10
N THR A 747 5.85 -34.49 -4.66
CA THR A 747 4.89 -34.08 -3.63
C THR A 747 3.74 -33.33 -4.28
N LEU A 748 2.53 -33.61 -3.83
CA LEU A 748 1.31 -32.92 -4.26
C LEU A 748 0.71 -32.18 -3.07
N GLU A 749 0.37 -30.91 -3.25
CA GLU A 749 -0.24 -30.08 -2.21
C GLU A 749 -1.64 -29.65 -2.67
N SER A 750 -2.62 -29.76 -1.76
CA SER A 750 -3.96 -29.22 -1.98
C SER A 750 -4.07 -27.85 -1.31
N PRO A 751 -4.46 -26.79 -2.04
CA PRO A 751 -4.82 -25.52 -1.41
C PRO A 751 -6.14 -25.62 -0.62
N MET A 752 -6.94 -26.67 -0.83
CA MET A 752 -8.22 -26.88 -0.14
C MET A 752 -8.10 -27.97 0.94
N PRO A 753 -8.32 -27.64 2.23
CA PRO A 753 -8.25 -28.60 3.32
C PRO A 753 -9.18 -29.81 3.13
N GLY A 754 -8.60 -31.00 3.26
CA GLY A 754 -9.32 -32.27 3.14
C GLY A 754 -9.91 -32.55 1.75
N ALA A 755 -9.38 -31.95 0.68
CA ALA A 755 -9.64 -32.41 -0.68
C ALA A 755 -8.73 -33.60 -1.01
N GLU A 756 -9.25 -34.58 -1.73
CA GLU A 756 -8.52 -35.74 -2.21
C GLU A 756 -7.78 -35.40 -3.50
N LEU A 757 -6.49 -35.70 -3.57
CA LEU A 757 -5.70 -35.53 -4.80
C LEU A 757 -5.59 -36.86 -5.52
N ARG A 758 -6.07 -36.91 -6.76
CA ARG A 758 -6.00 -38.08 -7.62
C ARG A 758 -5.06 -37.82 -8.78
N TYR A 759 -4.27 -38.81 -9.17
CA TYR A 759 -3.26 -38.63 -10.20
C TYR A 759 -3.10 -39.84 -11.12
N THR A 760 -2.51 -39.58 -12.28
CA THR A 760 -2.08 -40.56 -13.29
C THR A 760 -0.67 -40.22 -13.74
N LEU A 761 0.11 -41.21 -14.18
CA LEU A 761 1.50 -41.01 -14.64
C LEU A 761 1.67 -41.24 -16.14
N ASP A 762 0.62 -41.69 -16.83
CA ASP A 762 0.59 -41.99 -18.25
C ASP A 762 -0.03 -40.87 -19.10
N GLY A 763 -0.36 -39.73 -18.48
CA GLY A 763 -0.99 -38.59 -19.14
C GLY A 763 -2.50 -38.72 -19.39
N THR A 764 -3.14 -39.79 -18.95
CA THR A 764 -4.61 -39.91 -18.96
C THR A 764 -5.25 -38.98 -17.91
N GLU A 765 -6.50 -38.55 -18.09
CA GLU A 765 -7.14 -37.65 -17.13
C GLU A 765 -7.48 -38.37 -15.81
N PRO A 766 -7.07 -37.83 -14.64
CA PRO A 766 -7.45 -38.42 -13.36
C PRO A 766 -8.96 -38.31 -13.10
N ASN A 767 -9.54 -39.41 -12.64
CA ASN A 767 -10.92 -39.48 -12.17
C ASN A 767 -10.96 -39.99 -10.71
N ALA A 768 -12.16 -40.11 -10.13
CA ALA A 768 -12.33 -40.55 -8.74
C ALA A 768 -11.75 -41.95 -8.45
N GLY A 769 -11.60 -42.80 -9.47
CA GLY A 769 -10.98 -44.13 -9.36
C GLY A 769 -9.46 -44.15 -9.60
N SER A 770 -8.84 -43.03 -9.98
CA SER A 770 -7.39 -42.94 -10.17
C SER A 770 -6.65 -43.04 -8.82
N ALA A 771 -5.32 -43.20 -8.88
CA ALA A 771 -4.49 -43.36 -7.70
C ALA A 771 -4.66 -42.17 -6.73
N LEU A 772 -4.93 -42.48 -5.45
CA LEU A 772 -5.01 -41.48 -4.39
C LEU A 772 -3.60 -41.12 -3.92
N TYR A 773 -3.32 -39.82 -3.86
CA TYR A 773 -2.12 -39.33 -3.23
C TYR A 773 -2.23 -39.41 -1.70
N ILE A 774 -1.29 -40.13 -1.08
CA ILE A 774 -1.23 -40.30 0.38
C ILE A 774 0.09 -39.75 0.93
N ASN A 775 1.18 -40.00 0.21
CA ASN A 775 2.54 -39.57 0.55
C ASN A 775 3.29 -39.23 -0.75
N PRO A 776 4.42 -38.51 -0.68
CA PRO A 776 5.31 -38.33 -1.82
C PRO A 776 5.64 -39.67 -2.50
N PHE A 777 5.68 -39.69 -3.82
CA PHE A 777 5.93 -40.90 -4.61
C PHE A 777 7.08 -40.71 -5.60
N LEU A 778 7.72 -41.82 -5.98
CA LEU A 778 8.85 -41.81 -6.91
C LEU A 778 8.39 -42.07 -8.35
N ILE A 779 8.81 -41.21 -9.28
CA ILE A 779 8.75 -41.47 -10.72
C ILE A 779 10.09 -42.08 -11.16
N LYS A 780 10.04 -43.21 -11.87
CA LYS A 780 11.24 -43.98 -12.30
C LYS A 780 11.41 -44.12 -13.82
N ARG A 781 10.47 -43.57 -14.60
CA ARG A 781 10.45 -43.59 -16.06
C ARG A 781 9.80 -42.32 -16.60
N THR A 782 10.07 -41.96 -17.85
CA THR A 782 9.38 -40.84 -18.52
C THR A 782 7.87 -40.98 -18.33
N SER A 783 7.24 -39.93 -17.79
CA SER A 783 5.86 -39.93 -17.32
C SER A 783 5.23 -38.56 -17.51
N THR A 784 3.95 -38.53 -17.83
CA THR A 784 3.14 -37.31 -17.80
C THR A 784 2.23 -37.39 -16.59
N LEU A 785 2.56 -36.63 -15.55
CA LEU A 785 1.76 -36.54 -14.34
C LEU A 785 0.59 -35.59 -14.58
N LYS A 786 -0.63 -36.11 -14.48
CA LYS A 786 -1.82 -35.26 -14.35
C LYS A 786 -2.38 -35.43 -12.96
N VAL A 787 -2.80 -34.32 -12.35
CA VAL A 787 -3.38 -34.29 -11.00
C VAL A 787 -4.68 -33.53 -11.02
N LYS A 788 -5.69 -34.08 -10.35
CA LYS A 788 -7.00 -33.45 -10.17
C LYS A 788 -7.42 -33.58 -8.71
N ALA A 789 -7.94 -32.50 -8.14
CA ALA A 789 -8.43 -32.48 -6.77
C ALA A 789 -9.95 -32.69 -6.73
N PHE A 790 -10.40 -33.46 -5.74
CA PHE A 790 -11.80 -33.81 -5.52
C PHE A 790 -12.20 -33.45 -4.10
N LYS A 791 -13.36 -32.81 -3.95
CA LYS A 791 -13.97 -32.53 -2.65
C LYS A 791 -15.46 -32.80 -2.76
N GLU A 792 -16.01 -33.50 -1.79
CA GLU A 792 -17.45 -33.77 -1.75
C GLU A 792 -18.26 -32.46 -1.79
N GLY A 793 -19.31 -32.44 -2.61
CA GLY A 793 -20.15 -31.25 -2.81
C GLY A 793 -19.57 -30.19 -3.75
N CYS A 794 -18.31 -30.30 -4.19
CA CYS A 794 -17.66 -29.35 -5.11
C CYS A 794 -17.58 -29.89 -6.54
N ILE A 795 -17.40 -28.99 -7.52
CA ILE A 795 -16.93 -29.33 -8.87
C ILE A 795 -15.44 -29.67 -8.75
N PRO A 796 -14.96 -30.81 -9.27
CA PRO A 796 -13.54 -31.15 -9.24
C PRO A 796 -12.65 -30.06 -9.86
N SER A 797 -11.42 -29.95 -9.40
CA SER A 797 -10.50 -28.90 -9.88
C SER A 797 -10.20 -29.03 -11.37
N ASP A 798 -9.65 -27.96 -11.96
CA ASP A 798 -8.94 -28.10 -13.23
C ASP A 798 -7.76 -29.08 -13.07
N ILE A 799 -7.39 -29.72 -14.18
CA ILE A 799 -6.28 -30.67 -14.21
C ILE A 799 -4.96 -29.91 -14.32
N ILE A 800 -4.06 -30.17 -13.39
CA ILE A 800 -2.69 -29.65 -13.45
C ILE A 800 -1.81 -30.74 -14.05
N THR A 801 -0.98 -30.36 -15.02
CA THR A 801 -0.09 -31.29 -15.74
C THR A 801 1.37 -30.94 -15.48
N SER A 802 2.19 -31.95 -15.21
CA SER A 802 3.63 -31.86 -15.09
C SER A 802 4.28 -33.00 -15.88
N MET A 803 5.33 -32.68 -16.63
CA MET A 803 6.06 -33.68 -17.42
C MET A 803 7.35 -34.09 -16.72
N TYR A 804 7.69 -35.36 -16.82
CA TYR A 804 8.95 -35.90 -16.30
C TYR A 804 9.61 -36.75 -17.37
N GLU A 805 10.84 -36.41 -17.74
CA GLU A 805 11.59 -37.15 -18.76
C GLU A 805 12.81 -37.83 -18.12
N LEU A 806 12.88 -39.16 -18.25
CA LEU A 806 14.05 -39.93 -17.86
C LEU A 806 15.15 -39.71 -18.89
N VAL A 807 16.25 -39.08 -18.48
CA VAL A 807 17.41 -38.84 -19.32
C VAL A 807 18.49 -39.89 -19.05
N LYS A 808 19.14 -40.36 -20.10
CA LYS A 808 20.31 -41.24 -19.96
C LYS A 808 21.56 -40.37 -19.88
N LEU A 809 22.23 -40.40 -18.75
CA LEU A 809 23.52 -39.74 -18.58
C LEU A 809 24.59 -40.52 -19.37
N GLY A 810 25.44 -39.82 -20.08
CA GLY A 810 26.54 -40.37 -20.88
C GLY A 810 27.55 -39.29 -21.20
N GLU A 811 28.58 -39.64 -21.98
CA GLU A 811 29.70 -38.74 -22.26
C GLU A 811 29.26 -37.45 -22.94
N GLY A 812 29.82 -36.33 -22.46
CA GLY A 812 29.56 -34.97 -22.89
C GLY A 812 28.25 -34.37 -22.32
N VAL A 813 27.84 -33.26 -22.92
CA VAL A 813 26.63 -32.49 -22.62
C VAL A 813 25.69 -32.59 -23.81
N GLU A 814 24.50 -33.13 -23.60
CA GLU A 814 23.42 -33.05 -24.57
C GLU A 814 22.90 -31.61 -24.65
N VAL A 815 22.85 -31.04 -25.85
CA VAL A 815 22.34 -29.70 -26.11
C VAL A 815 21.06 -29.83 -26.93
N ARG A 816 19.97 -29.31 -26.39
CA ARG A 816 18.71 -29.14 -27.11
C ARG A 816 18.51 -27.66 -27.43
N PHE A 817 18.47 -27.35 -28.71
CA PHE A 817 18.32 -25.99 -29.24
C PHE A 817 16.87 -25.71 -29.63
N TYR A 818 16.37 -24.53 -29.27
CA TYR A 818 15.01 -24.08 -29.53
C TYR A 818 15.02 -22.67 -30.11
N LYS A 819 14.41 -22.47 -31.27
CA LYS A 819 14.27 -21.16 -31.92
C LYS A 819 13.00 -20.47 -31.44
N GLY A 820 13.09 -19.22 -30.98
CA GLY A 820 11.92 -18.48 -30.51
C GLY A 820 12.24 -17.23 -29.72
N LYS A 821 11.25 -16.35 -29.53
CA LYS A 821 11.40 -15.17 -28.68
C LYS A 821 11.07 -15.56 -27.23
N PHE A 822 12.05 -15.42 -26.35
CA PHE A 822 11.91 -15.73 -24.93
C PHE A 822 12.30 -14.50 -24.10
N GLY A 823 11.59 -14.26 -23.00
CA GLY A 823 12.00 -13.29 -21.97
C GLY A 823 12.36 -13.97 -20.64
N ALA A 824 12.31 -15.30 -20.60
CA ALA A 824 12.66 -16.18 -19.49
C ALA A 824 12.93 -17.60 -20.03
N THR A 825 13.63 -18.44 -19.26
CA THR A 825 13.84 -19.85 -19.61
C THR A 825 12.50 -20.60 -19.79
N PRO A 826 12.22 -21.20 -20.96
CA PRO A 826 10.92 -21.81 -21.23
C PRO A 826 10.72 -23.17 -20.53
N ASN A 827 9.50 -23.70 -20.59
CA ASN A 827 9.24 -25.10 -20.23
C ASN A 827 9.66 -26.03 -21.38
N TYR A 828 10.94 -26.39 -21.42
CA TYR A 828 11.54 -27.22 -22.48
C TYR A 828 10.82 -28.56 -22.74
N LEU A 829 10.19 -29.15 -21.71
CA LEU A 829 9.43 -30.40 -21.85
C LEU A 829 8.13 -30.24 -22.65
N SER A 830 7.61 -29.01 -22.77
CA SER A 830 6.43 -28.71 -23.60
C SER A 830 6.77 -28.35 -25.04
N MET A 831 8.05 -28.43 -25.41
CA MET A 831 8.57 -27.99 -26.70
C MET A 831 9.34 -29.12 -27.39
N THR A 832 9.27 -29.13 -28.71
CA THR A 832 10.13 -29.97 -29.54
C THR A 832 11.40 -29.18 -29.87
N PRO A 833 12.61 -29.71 -29.62
CA PRO A 833 13.84 -29.03 -30.01
C PRO A 833 13.98 -29.00 -31.53
N ASP A 834 14.48 -27.87 -32.05
CA ASP A 834 14.79 -27.72 -33.47
C ASP A 834 16.06 -28.51 -33.86
N LYS A 835 17.00 -28.64 -32.92
CA LYS A 835 18.24 -29.40 -33.09
C LYS A 835 18.65 -30.02 -31.74
N ILE A 836 19.11 -31.27 -31.78
CA ILE A 836 19.77 -31.94 -30.67
C ILE A 836 21.21 -32.21 -31.09
N SER A 837 22.17 -31.79 -30.28
CA SER A 837 23.61 -31.98 -30.50
C SER A 837 24.31 -32.38 -29.20
N LYS A 838 25.62 -32.60 -29.29
CA LYS A 838 26.49 -32.81 -28.13
C LYS A 838 27.62 -31.78 -28.14
N THR A 839 28.08 -31.42 -26.96
CA THR A 839 29.30 -30.65 -26.72
C THR A 839 30.02 -31.24 -25.52
N ASP A 840 31.27 -30.88 -25.29
CA ASP A 840 32.06 -31.40 -24.17
C ASP A 840 32.11 -30.42 -22.98
N GLN A 841 31.41 -29.28 -23.06
CA GLN A 841 31.38 -28.23 -22.03
C GLN A 841 30.05 -27.48 -21.95
N PHE A 842 29.75 -26.85 -20.80
CA PHE A 842 28.57 -25.98 -20.63
C PHE A 842 28.82 -24.54 -21.12
N GLN A 843 29.09 -24.38 -22.41
CA GLN A 843 29.39 -23.09 -23.04
C GLN A 843 28.78 -22.93 -24.43
N LEU A 844 28.78 -21.71 -24.95
CA LEU A 844 28.20 -21.38 -26.26
C LEU A 844 29.13 -21.65 -27.46
N GLU A 845 30.45 -21.68 -27.27
CA GLU A 845 31.44 -21.63 -28.38
C GLU A 845 31.30 -22.77 -29.40
N ASP A 846 30.89 -23.96 -28.94
CA ASP A 846 30.74 -25.17 -29.77
C ASP A 846 29.30 -25.41 -30.26
N ILE A 847 28.41 -24.44 -30.04
CA ILE A 847 27.01 -24.50 -30.45
C ILE A 847 26.83 -23.58 -31.66
N GLU A 848 26.26 -24.10 -32.75
CA GLU A 848 25.92 -23.29 -33.92
C GLU A 848 24.72 -22.38 -33.58
N LEU A 849 24.98 -21.10 -33.31
CA LEU A 849 23.99 -20.17 -32.77
C LEU A 849 23.54 -19.11 -33.80
N VAL A 850 22.26 -18.78 -33.78
CA VAL A 850 21.74 -17.54 -34.38
C VAL A 850 21.99 -16.36 -33.42
N PRO A 851 22.13 -15.11 -33.89
CA PRO A 851 22.56 -14.00 -33.03
C PRO A 851 21.61 -13.67 -31.85
N THR A 852 20.31 -13.98 -31.99
CA THR A 852 19.27 -13.63 -31.01
C THR A 852 18.08 -14.59 -31.11
N HIS A 853 17.20 -14.57 -30.10
CA HIS A 853 15.92 -15.29 -30.08
C HIS A 853 16.05 -16.82 -30.17
N TYR A 854 16.71 -17.40 -29.18
CA TYR A 854 16.77 -18.85 -28.99
C TYR A 854 16.82 -19.23 -27.50
N ALA A 855 16.63 -20.51 -27.20
CA ALA A 855 16.85 -21.09 -25.89
C ALA A 855 17.64 -22.41 -26.01
N LEU A 856 18.42 -22.71 -24.97
CA LEU A 856 19.19 -23.94 -24.85
C LEU A 856 18.80 -24.68 -23.57
N LEU A 857 18.71 -25.99 -23.69
CA LEU A 857 18.74 -26.90 -22.55
C LEU A 857 19.98 -27.77 -22.69
N LEU A 858 20.89 -27.65 -21.72
CA LEU A 858 22.12 -28.42 -21.64
C LEU A 858 21.98 -29.44 -20.50
N ILE A 859 22.16 -30.72 -20.80
CA ILE A 859 22.07 -31.81 -19.82
C ILE A 859 23.36 -32.62 -19.86
N GLY A 860 24.04 -32.71 -18.73
CA GLY A 860 25.24 -33.52 -18.57
C GLY A 860 25.26 -34.18 -17.21
N ALA A 861 26.40 -34.79 -16.89
CA ALA A 861 26.65 -35.36 -15.59
C ALA A 861 28.09 -35.08 -15.16
N VAL A 862 28.31 -34.97 -13.86
CA VAL A 862 29.61 -34.77 -13.25
C VAL A 862 29.91 -35.97 -12.34
N ASN A 863 31.15 -36.46 -12.37
CA ASN A 863 31.57 -37.54 -11.48
C ASN A 863 32.29 -36.96 -10.25
N ILE A 864 31.67 -37.12 -9.08
CA ILE A 864 32.18 -36.65 -7.80
C ILE A 864 33.06 -37.73 -7.20
N ASN A 865 34.37 -37.51 -7.21
CA ASN A 865 35.35 -38.46 -6.69
C ASN A 865 35.61 -38.30 -5.17
N LYS A 866 35.07 -37.25 -4.55
CA LYS A 866 35.20 -36.99 -3.12
C LYS A 866 33.96 -36.26 -2.61
N ALA A 867 33.25 -36.86 -1.68
CA ALA A 867 32.08 -36.23 -1.08
C ALA A 867 32.45 -34.92 -0.35
N GLY A 868 31.55 -33.93 -0.40
CA GLY A 868 31.72 -32.66 0.30
C GLY A 868 30.91 -31.51 -0.30
N GLU A 869 31.16 -30.28 0.18
CA GLU A 869 30.52 -29.08 -0.36
C GLU A 869 31.18 -28.68 -1.69
N TYR A 870 30.35 -28.54 -2.71
CA TYR A 870 30.70 -28.02 -4.03
C TYR A 870 30.03 -26.67 -4.23
N VAL A 871 30.72 -25.75 -4.89
CA VAL A 871 30.19 -24.47 -5.33
C VAL A 871 30.12 -24.47 -6.85
N PHE A 872 28.93 -24.26 -7.41
CA PHE A 872 28.76 -24.07 -8.85
C PHE A 872 28.57 -22.59 -9.12
N TYR A 873 29.07 -22.13 -10.27
CA TYR A 873 28.96 -20.78 -10.78
C TYR A 873 28.36 -20.86 -12.18
N CYS A 874 27.39 -20.00 -12.49
CA CYS A 874 26.80 -19.89 -13.82
C CYS A 874 26.71 -18.42 -14.20
N GLY A 875 27.44 -18.06 -15.26
CA GLY A 875 27.45 -16.73 -15.85
C GLY A 875 26.74 -16.71 -17.18
N SER A 876 25.83 -15.77 -17.38
CA SER A 876 25.10 -15.61 -18.65
C SER A 876 24.82 -14.16 -19.02
N ASN A 877 24.81 -13.87 -20.33
CA ASN A 877 24.01 -12.78 -20.90
C ASN A 877 22.57 -13.26 -21.06
N ASP A 878 21.58 -12.45 -20.73
CA ASP A 878 20.19 -12.89 -20.57
C ASP A 878 20.08 -14.08 -19.61
N GLY A 879 18.92 -14.74 -19.55
CA GLY A 879 18.59 -15.57 -18.41
C GLY A 879 19.11 -16.99 -18.46
N SER A 880 19.58 -17.48 -17.31
CA SER A 880 19.95 -18.88 -17.10
C SER A 880 19.51 -19.46 -15.76
N LYS A 881 19.39 -20.80 -15.69
CA LYS A 881 19.20 -21.56 -14.44
C LYS A 881 20.09 -22.79 -14.44
N LEU A 882 20.72 -23.08 -13.30
CA LEU A 882 21.53 -24.28 -13.11
C LEU A 882 20.92 -25.16 -12.03
N TYR A 883 20.74 -26.44 -12.37
CA TYR A 883 20.26 -27.48 -11.46
C TYR A 883 21.32 -28.58 -11.29
N VAL A 884 21.48 -29.06 -10.06
CA VAL A 884 22.24 -30.27 -9.74
C VAL A 884 21.29 -31.25 -9.06
N ASP A 885 21.16 -32.47 -9.59
CA ASP A 885 20.22 -33.51 -9.12
C ASP A 885 18.78 -33.00 -8.92
N ASN A 886 18.32 -32.16 -9.86
CA ASN A 886 17.00 -31.53 -9.87
C ASN A 886 16.77 -30.43 -8.82
N THR A 887 17.79 -30.13 -8.02
CA THR A 887 17.82 -28.99 -7.10
C THR A 887 18.23 -27.75 -7.87
N LEU A 888 17.38 -26.71 -7.87
CA LEU A 888 17.75 -25.41 -8.44
C LEU A 888 18.82 -24.78 -7.56
N LEU A 889 20.01 -24.60 -8.11
CA LEU A 889 21.15 -24.08 -7.38
C LEU A 889 21.39 -22.61 -7.70
N ILE A 890 21.12 -22.21 -8.95
CA ILE A 890 21.37 -20.85 -9.45
C ILE A 890 20.15 -20.43 -10.29
N ASP A 891 19.53 -19.32 -9.90
CA ASP A 891 18.49 -18.64 -10.69
C ASP A 891 19.01 -17.27 -11.14
N ASN A 892 19.38 -17.22 -12.42
CA ASN A 892 19.84 -16.03 -13.12
C ASN A 892 18.90 -15.74 -14.29
N ASP A 893 17.59 -15.94 -14.14
CA ASP A 893 16.60 -15.80 -15.23
C ASP A 893 16.14 -14.36 -15.44
N GLY A 894 15.61 -14.05 -16.62
CA GLY A 894 15.25 -12.69 -17.07
C GLY A 894 16.32 -12.03 -17.94
N GLY A 895 15.97 -10.92 -18.60
CA GLY A 895 16.89 -10.21 -19.50
C GLY A 895 17.88 -9.34 -18.74
N HIS A 896 19.19 -9.51 -18.98
CA HIS A 896 20.26 -8.75 -18.34
C HIS A 896 21.59 -8.85 -19.10
N GLY A 897 22.54 -7.95 -18.81
CA GLY A 897 23.93 -8.08 -19.25
C GLY A 897 24.63 -9.29 -18.61
N TYR A 898 25.92 -9.51 -18.91
CA TYR A 898 26.64 -10.65 -18.33
C TYR A 898 26.65 -10.56 -16.80
N GLN A 899 26.06 -11.55 -16.14
CA GLN A 899 26.07 -11.68 -14.70
C GLN A 899 26.38 -13.12 -14.33
N GLU A 900 27.28 -13.31 -13.35
CA GLU A 900 27.56 -14.61 -12.75
C GLU A 900 26.90 -14.70 -11.37
N LYS A 901 26.25 -15.83 -11.11
CA LYS A 901 25.76 -16.21 -9.79
C LYS A 901 26.34 -17.55 -9.39
N TYR A 902 26.31 -17.86 -8.10
CA TYR A 902 26.79 -19.14 -7.57
C TYR A 902 25.80 -19.75 -6.58
N GLY A 903 25.94 -21.05 -6.36
CA GLY A 903 25.23 -21.77 -5.32
C GLY A 903 26.04 -22.94 -4.80
N LYS A 904 25.76 -23.34 -3.55
CA LYS A 904 26.48 -24.39 -2.84
C LYS A 904 25.61 -25.63 -2.64
N ILE A 905 26.19 -26.80 -2.83
CA ILE A 905 25.52 -28.09 -2.61
C ILE A 905 26.49 -29.13 -2.06
N ASN A 906 26.06 -29.93 -1.09
CA ASN A 906 26.82 -31.10 -0.67
C ASN A 906 26.51 -32.27 -1.61
N LEU A 907 27.55 -32.87 -2.18
CA LEU A 907 27.44 -34.01 -3.07
C LEU A 907 28.16 -35.22 -2.46
N ASP A 908 27.59 -36.40 -2.65
CA ASP A 908 28.20 -37.68 -2.30
C ASP A 908 29.16 -38.13 -3.41
N GLU A 909 29.96 -39.17 -3.15
CA GLU A 909 30.76 -39.77 -4.22
C GLU A 909 29.84 -40.46 -5.26
N GLY A 910 30.07 -40.18 -6.54
CA GLY A 910 29.31 -40.76 -7.64
C GLY A 910 28.87 -39.76 -8.71
N VAL A 911 27.96 -40.20 -9.57
CA VAL A 911 27.51 -39.46 -10.75
C VAL A 911 26.30 -38.60 -10.42
N HIS A 912 26.43 -37.29 -10.62
CA HIS A 912 25.36 -36.32 -10.39
C HIS A 912 24.93 -35.66 -11.70
N LYS A 913 23.62 -35.48 -11.90
CA LYS A 913 23.11 -34.79 -13.10
C LYS A 913 23.29 -33.29 -12.93
N ILE A 914 23.77 -32.64 -13.99
CA ILE A 914 23.79 -31.19 -14.11
C ILE A 914 22.91 -30.76 -15.30
N GLU A 915 22.06 -29.77 -15.08
CA GLU A 915 21.13 -29.23 -16.08
C GLU A 915 21.24 -27.71 -16.10
N VAL A 916 21.53 -27.14 -17.27
CA VAL A 916 21.59 -25.69 -17.47
C VAL A 916 20.51 -25.31 -18.48
N ARG A 917 19.67 -24.36 -18.08
CA ARG A 917 18.65 -23.73 -18.91
C ARG A 917 19.15 -22.34 -19.26
N TYR A 918 19.00 -21.94 -20.52
CA TYR A 918 19.49 -20.66 -21.02
C TYR A 918 18.54 -20.12 -22.09
N PHE A 919 18.35 -18.79 -22.15
CA PHE A 919 17.77 -18.13 -23.31
C PHE A 919 18.57 -16.90 -23.72
N GLN A 920 18.50 -16.58 -25.01
CA GLN A 920 19.07 -15.38 -25.62
C GLN A 920 17.94 -14.60 -26.30
N GLN A 921 17.67 -13.39 -25.83
CA GLN A 921 16.69 -12.47 -26.39
C GLN A 921 17.34 -11.46 -27.32
N GLY A 922 18.45 -10.83 -26.91
CA GLY A 922 19.11 -9.74 -27.66
C GLY A 922 20.45 -9.30 -27.08
N GLY A 923 21.21 -8.48 -27.81
CA GLY A 923 22.51 -7.97 -27.32
C GLY A 923 23.65 -9.00 -27.42
N GLY A 924 24.58 -8.97 -26.45
CA GLY A 924 25.67 -9.94 -26.33
C GLY A 924 25.17 -11.31 -25.88
N GLN A 925 25.91 -12.38 -26.20
CA GLN A 925 25.60 -13.75 -25.77
C GLN A 925 26.84 -14.39 -25.15
N GLU A 926 26.69 -14.95 -23.97
CA GLU A 926 27.74 -15.69 -23.26
C GLU A 926 27.05 -16.61 -22.25
N LEU A 927 27.57 -17.83 -22.10
CA LEU A 927 27.19 -18.80 -21.08
C LEU A 927 28.46 -19.51 -20.63
N LYS A 928 28.74 -19.49 -19.33
CA LYS A 928 29.87 -20.18 -18.71
C LYS A 928 29.45 -20.85 -17.42
N VAL A 929 29.91 -22.07 -17.22
CA VAL A 929 29.75 -22.79 -15.95
C VAL A 929 31.11 -23.16 -15.38
N SER A 930 31.34 -22.73 -14.14
CA SER A 930 32.53 -23.05 -13.36
C SER A 930 32.13 -23.72 -12.06
N TRP A 931 33.09 -24.38 -11.42
CA TRP A 931 32.85 -25.04 -10.16
C TRP A 931 34.09 -25.09 -9.27
N GLN A 932 33.86 -25.33 -7.99
CA GLN A 932 34.85 -25.45 -6.95
C GLN A 932 34.43 -26.60 -6.03
N GLY A 933 35.38 -27.37 -5.54
CA GLY A 933 35.09 -28.51 -4.66
C GLY A 933 36.27 -28.90 -3.77
N PRO A 934 36.13 -29.95 -2.96
CA PRO A 934 37.16 -30.35 -2.01
C PRO A 934 38.48 -30.70 -2.71
N GLY A 935 39.46 -29.81 -2.62
CA GLY A 935 40.82 -30.02 -3.15
C GLY A 935 41.14 -29.30 -4.46
N PHE A 936 40.26 -28.41 -4.95
CA PHE A 936 40.59 -27.52 -6.08
C PHE A 936 39.84 -26.17 -5.98
N GLU A 937 40.48 -25.11 -6.47
CA GLU A 937 39.91 -23.76 -6.55
C GLU A 937 38.94 -23.62 -7.73
N LYS A 938 38.15 -22.52 -7.75
CA LYS A 938 37.21 -22.22 -8.84
C LYS A 938 37.90 -22.34 -10.21
N ARG A 939 37.37 -23.19 -11.07
CA ARG A 939 37.78 -23.34 -12.48
C ARG A 939 36.58 -23.70 -13.35
N GLU A 940 36.70 -23.47 -14.66
CA GLU A 940 35.69 -23.91 -15.63
C GLU A 940 35.59 -25.45 -15.64
N MET A 941 34.37 -25.95 -15.89
CA MET A 941 34.15 -27.39 -16.03
C MET A 941 34.77 -27.88 -17.35
N THR A 942 35.70 -28.82 -17.26
CA THR A 942 36.36 -29.42 -18.43
C THR A 942 35.65 -30.72 -18.85
N PRO A 943 35.92 -31.24 -20.06
CA PRO A 943 35.39 -32.54 -20.47
C PRO A 943 35.74 -33.69 -19.52
N GLU A 944 36.88 -33.60 -18.83
CA GLU A 944 37.34 -34.59 -17.84
C GLU A 944 36.52 -34.58 -16.54
N ASP A 945 35.88 -33.45 -16.22
CA ASP A 945 35.00 -33.32 -15.05
C ASP A 945 33.63 -33.94 -15.30
N LEU A 946 33.20 -33.90 -16.56
CA LEU A 946 31.95 -34.50 -16.99
C LEU A 946 32.10 -36.01 -17.07
N PHE A 947 31.01 -36.74 -16.80
CA PHE A 947 30.99 -38.19 -16.75
C PHE A 947 31.49 -38.81 -18.07
N ASN A 948 32.78 -39.12 -18.12
CA ASN A 948 33.45 -39.97 -19.10
C ASN A 948 33.60 -41.37 -18.50
N ASN A 949 33.30 -42.41 -19.27
CA ASN A 949 33.40 -43.79 -18.79
C ASN A 949 34.84 -44.18 -18.47
#